data_AF-A0A9P6RUC6-F1
#
_entry.id   AF-A0A9P6RUC6-F1
#
_cell.length_a   1.000
_cell.length_b   1.000
_cell.length_c   1.000
_cell.angle_alpha   90.00
_cell.angle_beta   90.00
_cell.angle_gamma   90.00
#
_symmetry.space_group_name_H-M   'P 1'
#
loop_
_entity.id
_entity.type
_entity.pdbx_description
1 polymer ?
#
loop_
_entity_poly.entity_id
_entity_poly.type
_entity_poly.pdbx_seq_one_letter_code
_entity_poly.pdbx_strand_id
1 'polypeptide(L)'
;MLSPLRVRSSRRTHTFFCLLLLLTASLPVRWDTSHNCIGQVHATPILQHSSEPSSRRILPETLLPRSSSSTGSSSSSFEKRDSVSSVQQTLSALVTRLLAPQYHDHFVFSLKPDLVSDSSTNLHDTFRISNVAGNDNKSSAKIEIEGATMAGLGAGLNYYIREICQVDISWSGDRLHAMPAVPPKVPQTKGVIRASFVPWRYYINVVTFGYSFAFWDWERWQRELDWMFLNGINMALSMVGQEYVFRHMYESLGLTREELNNFFSGPAYMPWQRMGNIQGSWSLTNDTQFKNDWIDSQWELQGHIMSRMHDFNITAIMPSFNGFVPRELANIFPDVKFANASDWGAIEDPYSRVSFVSPSESLFVNLTQRLFETQTSLYEQMGLGGDGTNTHNYYLLDLYNELSPVCMTSDCLRGATSGVMKAMKIADPKAVWVMQSWFLLNTDLWKTVETKAFFDGIREVNDGRDAFVIDLYADVKPLWNETDGFFGIDWGWSMLNNFGGGQGLYGTLPTLLTEPFRGFQQSRKVMRGMGITMEGINNNEYMYQVVLDIPWESVEATLNLPSAIASPNNIPERQPLDQPPLDGQKHLEAYLRRRYGPDQTSSAVIEAWTTLSRTVWDCRTNQMAQSRSYLDITPALDMYRSGFMTTKFWYNQSKVVKAWGQLVQSTETVASKTRRGHGMLQNSVQQVLRIGMGQASLDTSSQEAQSEDILASLPVDSRERKAALSKSFSERIRDAIKNTLGQMTDNRNRVNADDNPTSFATLLKRSAAPALSEADLPLNESSFRYDIVDVTREIMVAVVIPGLHKELVEAYKVKDLARTRSWGNLILESIKDTDRILATHTHFMLGPWINAARISAKIVQSTSATLNTTINAAGYADYLEHSARNQITWWGPTGQQGLDDYASKEWSGLVKGYFYPRWQIFVDRLVTAVKDGHTLDYKAYLADSLKVQADWIRRQTCLGNDGSSNTTDCQGKETFPVEPVEDTTLVAQDLWDRWNKVAARLAAAADQ
;
A
#
# COMPACT_ATOMS: atom_id res chain seq x y z
N MET A 1 48.32 -27.56 4.43
CA MET A 1 48.68 -27.50 3.00
C MET A 1 48.17 -26.18 2.45
N LEU A 2 49.10 -25.29 2.13
CA LEU A 2 48.88 -24.01 1.47
C LEU A 2 48.59 -24.25 -0.01
N SER A 3 47.54 -23.65 -0.54
CA SER A 3 47.68 -22.78 -1.71
C SER A 3 46.44 -21.91 -1.97
N PRO A 4 46.63 -20.70 -2.52
CA PRO A 4 45.70 -19.57 -2.48
C PRO A 4 45.11 -19.28 -3.87
N LEU A 5 44.21 -18.27 -3.99
CA LEU A 5 43.83 -17.48 -5.19
C LEU A 5 42.49 -16.80 -4.84
N ARG A 6 42.17 -15.54 -5.16
CA ARG A 6 42.86 -14.42 -5.78
C ARG A 6 41.98 -13.20 -5.47
N VAL A 7 42.53 -12.16 -4.86
CA VAL A 7 41.85 -10.87 -4.69
C VAL A 7 41.77 -10.20 -6.06
N ARG A 8 40.57 -9.81 -6.49
CA ARG A 8 40.36 -8.80 -7.53
C ARG A 8 39.52 -7.68 -6.94
N SER A 9 40.15 -6.52 -6.84
CA SER A 9 39.55 -5.25 -6.52
C SER A 9 38.52 -4.86 -7.59
N SER A 10 37.29 -4.58 -7.17
CA SER A 10 36.36 -3.77 -7.95
C SER A 10 36.03 -2.52 -7.15
N ARG A 11 36.42 -1.38 -7.72
CA ARG A 11 36.03 -0.04 -7.26
C ARG A 11 34.51 0.01 -7.11
N ARG A 12 34.04 0.22 -5.88
CA ARG A 12 32.66 0.61 -5.59
C ARG A 12 32.59 2.13 -5.66
N THR A 13 31.79 2.64 -6.58
CA THR A 13 31.32 4.02 -6.58
C THR A 13 30.19 4.13 -5.55
N HIS A 14 30.40 4.97 -4.53
CA HIS A 14 29.46 5.40 -3.51
C HIS A 14 29.21 6.90 -3.71
N THR A 15 27.95 7.32 -3.82
CA THR A 15 27.40 8.66 -3.51
C THR A 15 25.88 8.58 -3.81
N PHE A 16 24.88 9.04 -3.03
CA PHE A 16 24.76 10.10 -2.02
C PHE A 16 23.64 9.75 -0.99
N PHE A 17 23.93 9.95 0.30
CA PHE A 17 23.09 10.69 1.25
C PHE A 17 24.06 11.64 1.98
N CYS A 18 23.61 12.86 2.32
CA CYS A 18 24.36 14.00 2.87
C CYS A 18 25.22 14.81 1.88
N LEU A 19 24.71 15.98 1.49
CA LEU A 19 25.58 17.13 1.16
C LEU A 19 24.83 18.46 1.30
N LEU A 20 25.02 19.11 2.45
CA LEU A 20 25.13 20.58 2.52
C LEU A 20 25.67 20.98 3.89
N LEU A 21 26.98 21.22 3.97
CA LEU A 21 27.61 22.18 4.87
C LEU A 21 29.04 22.40 4.35
N LEU A 22 29.37 23.64 3.96
CA LEU A 22 30.61 24.34 4.33
C LEU A 22 30.72 25.71 3.63
N LEU A 23 30.75 26.76 4.47
CA LEU A 23 31.52 28.02 4.42
C LEU A 23 30.73 29.00 5.32
N THR A 24 31.12 29.27 6.57
CA THR A 24 32.27 30.14 6.90
C THR A 24 32.96 29.74 8.23
N ALA A 25 34.28 29.91 8.25
CA ALA A 25 35.19 29.61 9.36
C ALA A 25 35.39 30.78 10.35
N SER A 26 36.08 30.46 11.47
CA SER A 26 36.83 31.30 12.46
C SER A 26 36.19 31.29 13.86
N LEU A 27 36.80 30.97 15.00
CA LEU A 27 38.18 30.65 15.48
C LEU A 27 38.04 29.93 16.85
N PRO A 28 39.09 29.25 17.38
CA PRO A 28 39.01 28.33 18.52
C PRO A 28 39.56 28.92 19.84
N VAL A 29 39.12 28.40 20.99
CA VAL A 29 39.91 28.42 22.24
C VAL A 29 39.84 27.04 22.90
N ARG A 30 41.02 26.59 23.36
CA ARG A 30 41.35 25.26 23.88
C ARG A 30 41.66 25.36 25.39
N TRP A 31 41.41 24.23 26.07
CA TRP A 31 42.05 23.70 27.30
C TRP A 31 41.54 24.31 28.62
N ASP A 32 41.39 23.56 29.72
CA ASP A 32 42.29 22.51 30.21
C ASP A 32 41.61 21.46 31.12
N THR A 33 42.34 20.37 31.26
CA THR A 33 42.18 19.11 31.98
C THR A 33 42.49 19.18 33.49
N SER A 34 42.00 18.19 34.26
CA SER A 34 42.69 17.42 35.34
C SER A 34 41.64 16.88 36.34
N HIS A 35 41.39 15.56 36.44
CA HIS A 35 42.15 14.46 37.07
C HIS A 35 41.88 14.25 38.58
N ASN A 36 41.57 12.97 38.87
CA ASN A 36 41.88 12.19 40.08
C ASN A 36 41.06 12.47 41.37
N CYS A 37 40.75 11.51 42.25
CA CYS A 37 40.91 10.04 42.29
C CYS A 37 40.19 9.53 43.57
N ILE A 38 39.65 8.31 43.48
CA ILE A 38 39.70 7.22 44.48
C ILE A 38 38.97 7.37 45.84
N GLY A 39 38.17 6.35 46.16
CA GLY A 39 37.93 5.91 47.54
C GLY A 39 36.70 5.04 47.79
N GLN A 40 36.71 3.76 47.36
CA GLN A 40 35.81 2.71 47.88
C GLN A 40 36.23 2.29 49.30
N VAL A 41 35.26 2.06 50.22
CA VAL A 41 35.23 0.89 51.13
C VAL A 41 33.76 0.60 51.53
N HIS A 42 33.34 -0.66 51.38
CA HIS A 42 32.10 -1.24 51.92
C HIS A 42 32.33 -1.85 53.31
N ALA A 43 31.35 -1.74 54.22
CA ALA A 43 30.89 -2.84 55.10
C ALA A 43 29.62 -2.43 55.91
N THR A 44 28.61 -3.30 55.85
CA THR A 44 27.30 -3.39 56.55
C THR A 44 27.46 -3.96 58.00
N PRO A 45 26.41 -4.30 58.79
CA PRO A 45 24.98 -3.87 58.89
C PRO A 45 24.51 -3.60 60.36
N ILE A 46 23.19 -3.37 60.58
CA ILE A 46 22.31 -3.86 61.70
C ILE A 46 21.40 -2.79 62.40
N LEU A 47 20.08 -3.04 62.30
CA LEU A 47 18.90 -2.83 63.21
C LEU A 47 18.73 -1.53 64.04
N GLN A 48 17.55 -0.87 63.98
CA GLN A 48 16.40 -1.08 64.90
C GLN A 48 15.23 -0.05 64.71
N HIS A 49 14.06 -0.47 65.19
CA HIS A 49 12.70 0.11 65.17
C HIS A 49 12.45 1.51 65.76
N SER A 50 11.36 2.14 65.28
CA SER A 50 10.25 2.83 66.00
C SER A 50 9.68 3.91 65.06
N SER A 51 8.44 4.40 65.03
CA SER A 51 7.13 4.14 65.65
C SER A 51 6.16 5.16 65.00
N GLU A 52 4.91 4.79 64.74
CA GLU A 52 3.76 5.64 64.32
C GLU A 52 3.49 6.85 65.27
N PRO A 53 2.67 7.90 64.94
CA PRO A 53 1.25 7.74 64.56
C PRO A 53 0.54 8.80 63.65
N SER A 54 -0.55 8.31 63.03
CA SER A 54 -1.86 8.89 62.68
C SER A 54 -2.12 10.41 62.62
N SER A 55 -2.81 10.87 61.55
CA SER A 55 -4.14 11.48 61.69
C SER A 55 -4.94 11.45 60.38
N ARG A 56 -6.20 10.98 60.49
CA ARG A 56 -7.25 10.98 59.46
C ARG A 56 -7.89 12.37 59.36
N ARG A 57 -8.38 12.73 58.18
CA ARG A 57 -9.52 13.64 58.02
C ARG A 57 -10.44 13.12 56.90
N ILE A 58 -11.72 12.95 57.24
CA ILE A 58 -12.80 12.38 56.41
C ILE A 58 -13.79 13.49 56.07
N LEU A 59 -14.44 13.37 54.89
CA LEU A 59 -15.84 13.71 54.51
C LEU A 59 -15.99 14.76 53.39
N PRO A 60 -17.09 14.77 52.59
CA PRO A 60 -18.15 13.75 52.40
C PRO A 60 -18.60 13.49 50.94
N GLU A 61 -19.30 12.36 50.75
CA GLU A 61 -20.16 12.03 49.62
C GLU A 61 -21.52 12.76 49.65
N THR A 62 -22.14 12.81 48.47
CA THR A 62 -23.59 12.83 48.11
C THR A 62 -24.11 14.08 47.39
N LEU A 63 -24.62 13.89 46.17
CA LEU A 63 -26.02 14.15 45.74
C LEU A 63 -26.14 14.11 44.21
N LEU A 64 -26.83 13.10 43.66
CA LEU A 64 -27.34 13.06 42.29
C LEU A 64 -28.88 13.10 42.34
N PRO A 65 -29.57 13.95 41.57
CA PRO A 65 -31.02 13.94 41.51
C PRO A 65 -31.55 12.97 40.44
N ARG A 66 -32.57 12.20 40.82
CA ARG A 66 -33.46 11.46 39.91
C ARG A 66 -34.43 12.44 39.22
N SER A 67 -34.64 12.28 37.92
CA SER A 67 -35.88 12.68 37.26
C SER A 67 -36.37 11.58 36.33
N SER A 68 -37.68 11.34 36.38
CA SER A 68 -38.44 10.36 35.62
C SER A 68 -39.07 11.02 34.40
N SER A 69 -38.87 10.47 33.20
CA SER A 69 -39.88 10.48 32.14
C SER A 69 -39.60 9.38 31.12
N SER A 70 -40.67 8.67 30.75
CA SER A 70 -40.71 7.50 29.89
C SER A 70 -40.68 7.86 28.40
N THR A 71 -39.80 7.22 27.62
CA THR A 71 -40.08 6.78 26.23
C THR A 71 -39.11 5.63 25.90
N GLY A 72 -39.63 4.56 25.32
CA GLY A 72 -38.92 3.28 25.19
C GLY A 72 -37.84 3.27 24.11
N SER A 73 -36.67 2.74 24.47
CA SER A 73 -35.73 2.14 23.54
C SER A 73 -35.44 0.71 24.03
N SER A 74 -35.49 -0.24 23.10
CA SER A 74 -35.28 -1.66 23.35
C SER A 74 -33.81 -1.92 23.71
N SER A 75 -33.50 -2.01 24.99
CA SER A 75 -32.25 -2.60 25.48
C SER A 75 -32.35 -4.12 25.37
N SER A 76 -31.69 -4.72 24.37
CA SER A 76 -31.49 -6.17 24.32
C SER A 76 -30.49 -6.57 25.40
N SER A 77 -30.99 -7.15 26.49
CA SER A 77 -30.17 -7.80 27.52
C SER A 77 -29.43 -8.99 26.92
N PHE A 78 -28.10 -8.98 26.99
CA PHE A 78 -27.25 -10.12 26.59
C PHE A 78 -27.40 -11.26 27.59
N GLU A 79 -28.09 -12.33 27.19
CA GLU A 79 -28.06 -13.62 27.88
C GLU A 79 -26.77 -14.38 27.54
N LYS A 80 -26.22 -15.10 28.53
CA LYS A 80 -25.03 -15.97 28.38
C LYS A 80 -25.27 -16.99 27.26
N ARG A 81 -24.46 -16.92 26.19
CA ARG A 81 -24.55 -17.77 25.00
C ARG A 81 -23.81 -19.11 25.19
N ASP A 82 -24.46 -20.22 24.86
CA ASP A 82 -23.84 -21.53 24.66
C ASP A 82 -22.94 -21.52 23.41
N SER A 83 -21.72 -22.04 23.52
CA SER A 83 -20.61 -21.87 22.54
C SER A 83 -20.83 -22.52 21.16
N VAL A 84 -21.72 -23.49 21.03
CA VAL A 84 -22.06 -24.12 19.73
C VAL A 84 -23.13 -23.32 18.98
N SER A 85 -24.03 -22.65 19.70
CA SER A 85 -25.07 -21.81 19.12
C SER A 85 -24.52 -20.51 18.50
N SER A 86 -23.39 -20.01 19.02
CA SER A 86 -22.79 -18.74 18.58
C SER A 86 -22.03 -18.85 17.25
N VAL A 87 -21.27 -19.92 17.00
CA VAL A 87 -20.47 -20.08 15.76
C VAL A 87 -21.35 -20.12 14.52
N GLN A 88 -22.39 -20.96 14.54
CA GLN A 88 -23.33 -21.06 13.43
C GLN A 88 -24.04 -19.72 13.19
N GLN A 89 -24.42 -18.99 14.25
CA GLN A 89 -25.04 -17.68 14.13
C GLN A 89 -24.11 -16.65 13.47
N THR A 90 -22.86 -16.54 13.94
CA THR A 90 -21.85 -15.62 13.38
C THR A 90 -21.62 -15.87 11.89
N LEU A 91 -21.42 -17.13 11.50
CA LEU A 91 -21.15 -17.48 10.11
C LEU A 91 -22.40 -17.42 9.22
N SER A 92 -23.59 -17.72 9.76
CA SER A 92 -24.85 -17.51 9.02
C SER A 92 -25.09 -16.02 8.76
N ALA A 93 -24.73 -15.14 9.71
CA ALA A 93 -24.80 -13.69 9.50
C ALA A 93 -23.81 -13.22 8.42
N LEU A 94 -22.59 -13.76 8.39
CA LEU A 94 -21.62 -13.49 7.31
C LEU A 94 -22.16 -13.96 5.95
N VAL A 95 -22.65 -15.20 5.87
CA VAL A 95 -23.25 -15.75 4.65
C VAL A 95 -24.44 -14.92 4.18
N THR A 96 -25.30 -14.46 5.08
CA THR A 96 -26.47 -13.64 4.75
C THR A 96 -26.07 -12.27 4.21
N ARG A 97 -24.99 -11.68 4.74
CA ARG A 97 -24.46 -10.40 4.24
C ARG A 97 -23.85 -10.52 2.85
N LEU A 98 -23.12 -11.60 2.58
CA LEU A 98 -22.33 -11.74 1.35
C LEU A 98 -23.08 -12.44 0.22
N LEU A 99 -23.85 -13.49 0.53
CA LEU A 99 -24.35 -14.44 -0.46
C LEU A 99 -25.85 -14.31 -0.69
N ALA A 100 -26.27 -14.71 -1.89
CA ALA A 100 -27.67 -14.69 -2.30
C ALA A 100 -28.54 -15.67 -1.46
N PRO A 101 -29.87 -15.46 -1.38
CA PRO A 101 -30.76 -16.20 -0.48
C PRO A 101 -30.69 -17.73 -0.57
N GLN A 102 -30.43 -18.28 -1.76
CA GLN A 102 -30.31 -19.73 -1.96
C GLN A 102 -29.12 -20.36 -1.21
N TYR A 103 -28.15 -19.55 -0.76
CA TYR A 103 -26.99 -20.00 0.02
C TYR A 103 -27.17 -19.88 1.54
N HIS A 104 -28.20 -19.17 2.03
CA HIS A 104 -28.35 -18.83 3.46
C HIS A 104 -28.42 -20.08 4.36
N ASP A 105 -29.11 -21.12 3.92
CA ASP A 105 -29.24 -22.41 4.65
C ASP A 105 -28.37 -23.55 4.08
N HIS A 106 -27.46 -23.21 3.16
CA HIS A 106 -26.66 -24.17 2.40
C HIS A 106 -25.49 -24.74 3.19
N PHE A 107 -24.99 -23.99 4.18
CA PHE A 107 -23.79 -24.33 4.94
C PHE A 107 -24.12 -24.78 6.37
N VAL A 108 -23.41 -25.81 6.83
CA VAL A 108 -23.36 -26.23 8.23
C VAL A 108 -21.93 -26.07 8.70
N PHE A 109 -21.73 -25.27 9.76
CA PHE A 109 -20.39 -24.99 10.29
C PHE A 109 -20.17 -25.73 11.60
N SER A 110 -18.99 -26.31 11.78
CA SER A 110 -18.62 -26.95 13.05
C SER A 110 -17.15 -26.73 13.42
N LEU A 111 -16.92 -26.33 14.66
CA LEU A 111 -15.57 -26.31 15.22
C LEU A 111 -15.17 -27.74 15.64
N LYS A 112 -14.04 -28.22 15.13
CA LYS A 112 -13.45 -29.52 15.45
C LYS A 112 -11.95 -29.34 15.69
N PRO A 113 -11.51 -28.95 16.89
CA PRO A 113 -10.09 -28.74 17.21
C PRO A 113 -9.19 -29.93 16.83
N ASP A 114 -9.72 -31.16 16.97
CA ASP A 114 -9.01 -32.41 16.69
C ASP A 114 -9.15 -32.90 15.23
N LEU A 115 -9.45 -32.01 14.27
CA LEU A 115 -9.81 -32.38 12.88
C LEU A 115 -8.77 -33.26 12.16
N VAL A 116 -7.49 -33.11 12.52
CA VAL A 116 -6.33 -33.80 11.88
C VAL A 116 -5.36 -34.44 12.88
N SER A 117 -5.51 -34.21 14.18
CA SER A 117 -4.66 -34.84 15.21
C SER A 117 -5.47 -35.29 16.40
N ASP A 118 -5.15 -36.45 16.99
CA ASP A 118 -5.68 -36.93 18.28
C ASP A 118 -5.24 -36.07 19.48
N SER A 119 -4.50 -34.98 19.25
CA SER A 119 -4.06 -34.03 20.28
C SER A 119 -4.93 -32.77 20.28
N SER A 120 -5.46 -32.42 21.45
CA SER A 120 -6.20 -31.19 21.75
C SER A 120 -5.40 -29.88 21.62
N THR A 121 -4.18 -29.95 21.09
CA THR A 121 -3.24 -28.83 20.92
C THR A 121 -2.93 -28.55 19.45
N ASN A 122 -3.84 -28.89 18.55
CA ASN A 122 -3.69 -28.67 17.11
C ASN A 122 -3.51 -27.15 16.83
N LEU A 123 -2.28 -26.73 16.54
CA LEU A 123 -1.87 -25.32 16.41
C LEU A 123 -1.98 -24.78 14.99
N HIS A 124 -2.29 -25.64 14.03
CA HIS A 124 -2.39 -25.29 12.63
C HIS A 124 -3.86 -25.18 12.24
N ASP A 125 -4.25 -23.97 11.84
CA ASP A 125 -5.60 -23.74 11.34
C ASP A 125 -5.86 -24.66 10.17
N THR A 126 -6.93 -25.45 10.27
CA THR A 126 -7.27 -26.52 9.35
C THR A 126 -8.75 -26.43 9.04
N PHE A 127 -9.13 -26.76 7.81
CA PHE A 127 -10.52 -26.94 7.44
C PHE A 127 -10.75 -28.22 6.64
N ARG A 128 -11.98 -28.74 6.72
CA ARG A 128 -12.53 -29.76 5.82
C ARG A 128 -13.83 -29.25 5.23
N ILE A 129 -13.98 -29.37 3.92
CA ILE A 129 -15.27 -29.15 3.23
C ILE A 129 -15.78 -30.47 2.65
N SER A 130 -17.06 -30.77 2.85
CA SER A 130 -17.67 -32.01 2.35
C SER A 130 -19.18 -31.85 2.10
N ASN A 131 -19.77 -32.79 1.36
CA ASN A 131 -21.22 -32.86 1.21
C ASN A 131 -21.84 -33.54 2.44
N VAL A 132 -22.91 -32.98 3.00
CA VAL A 132 -23.65 -33.60 4.11
C VAL A 132 -24.26 -34.94 3.67
N ALA A 133 -24.01 -36.00 4.44
CA ALA A 133 -24.48 -37.35 4.17
C ALA A 133 -26.03 -37.46 4.12
N GLY A 134 -26.55 -38.30 3.22
CA GLY A 134 -28.00 -38.57 3.11
C GLY A 134 -28.77 -37.65 2.15
N ASN A 135 -28.09 -36.79 1.38
CA ASN A 135 -28.69 -35.91 0.35
C ASN A 135 -28.23 -36.26 -1.09
N ASP A 136 -27.78 -37.50 -1.32
CA ASP A 136 -27.10 -37.89 -2.57
C ASP A 136 -27.99 -37.71 -3.82
N ASN A 137 -29.31 -37.86 -3.66
CA ASN A 137 -30.30 -37.77 -4.76
C ASN A 137 -30.83 -36.35 -5.05
N LYS A 138 -30.39 -35.30 -4.34
CA LYS A 138 -30.79 -33.91 -4.63
C LYS A 138 -29.79 -33.19 -5.53
N SER A 139 -30.26 -32.26 -6.37
CA SER A 139 -29.43 -31.44 -7.26
C SER A 139 -28.50 -30.49 -6.50
N SER A 140 -28.90 -30.02 -5.32
CA SER A 140 -28.06 -29.34 -4.33
C SER A 140 -27.95 -30.18 -3.05
N ALA A 141 -26.76 -30.21 -2.43
CA ALA A 141 -26.55 -30.81 -1.11
C ALA A 141 -26.03 -29.74 -0.17
N LYS A 142 -26.49 -29.75 1.09
CA LYS A 142 -25.86 -28.94 2.14
C LYS A 142 -24.38 -29.28 2.24
N ILE A 143 -23.56 -28.26 2.50
CA ILE A 143 -22.11 -28.37 2.60
C ILE A 143 -21.74 -28.28 4.08
N GLU A 144 -21.00 -29.26 4.57
CA GLU A 144 -20.41 -29.22 5.90
C GLU A 144 -19.02 -28.60 5.79
N ILE A 145 -18.77 -27.56 6.58
CA ILE A 145 -17.47 -26.91 6.73
C ILE A 145 -17.04 -27.12 8.18
N GLU A 146 -16.07 -28.00 8.36
CA GLU A 146 -15.42 -28.26 9.65
C GLU A 146 -14.14 -27.44 9.72
N GLY A 147 -13.88 -26.78 10.84
CA GLY A 147 -12.67 -25.99 11.06
C GLY A 147 -12.06 -26.27 12.42
N ALA A 148 -10.73 -26.39 12.49
CA ALA A 148 -10.04 -26.49 13.79
C ALA A 148 -10.19 -25.19 14.61
N THR A 149 -10.33 -24.07 13.90
CA THR A 149 -10.54 -22.72 14.47
C THR A 149 -11.51 -21.92 13.61
N MET A 150 -11.92 -20.74 14.09
CA MET A 150 -12.74 -19.80 13.31
C MET A 150 -12.06 -19.41 11.99
N ALA A 151 -10.75 -19.14 12.00
CA ALA A 151 -10.01 -18.81 10.78
C ALA A 151 -10.03 -19.97 9.76
N GLY A 152 -9.99 -21.22 10.23
CA GLY A 152 -10.21 -22.39 9.37
C GLY A 152 -11.60 -22.40 8.72
N LEU A 153 -12.66 -22.08 9.48
CA LEU A 153 -14.02 -21.99 8.93
C LEU A 153 -14.14 -20.89 7.86
N GLY A 154 -13.53 -19.71 8.10
CA GLY A 154 -13.48 -18.62 7.13
C GLY A 154 -12.75 -19.01 5.83
N ALA A 155 -11.56 -19.59 5.96
CA ALA A 155 -10.78 -20.10 4.83
C ALA A 155 -11.52 -21.22 4.07
N GLY A 156 -12.23 -22.11 4.77
CA GLY A 156 -13.03 -23.17 4.15
C GLY A 156 -14.23 -22.63 3.37
N LEU A 157 -14.92 -21.61 3.91
CA LEU A 157 -15.99 -20.91 3.17
C LEU A 157 -15.43 -20.22 1.92
N ASN A 158 -14.31 -19.53 2.04
CA ASN A 158 -13.68 -18.86 0.90
C ASN A 158 -13.15 -19.86 -0.14
N TYR A 159 -12.65 -21.02 0.28
CA TYR A 159 -12.30 -22.11 -0.63
C TYR A 159 -13.52 -22.57 -1.43
N TYR A 160 -14.68 -22.74 -0.78
CA TYR A 160 -15.91 -23.08 -1.50
C TYR A 160 -16.32 -22.01 -2.51
N ILE A 161 -16.25 -20.73 -2.13
CA ILE A 161 -16.56 -19.59 -3.00
C ILE A 161 -15.61 -19.56 -4.22
N ARG A 162 -14.30 -19.63 -3.99
CA ARG A 162 -13.29 -19.48 -5.05
C ARG A 162 -13.12 -20.72 -5.92
N GLU A 163 -13.01 -21.89 -5.30
CA GLU A 163 -12.63 -23.12 -6.00
C GLU A 163 -13.85 -23.92 -6.50
N ILE A 164 -14.98 -23.85 -5.80
CA ILE A 164 -16.19 -24.61 -6.18
C ILE A 164 -17.18 -23.72 -6.94
N CYS A 165 -17.44 -22.50 -6.45
CA CYS A 165 -18.34 -21.57 -7.13
C CYS A 165 -17.66 -20.73 -8.22
N GLN A 166 -16.33 -20.73 -8.29
CA GLN A 166 -15.55 -20.04 -9.32
C GLN A 166 -15.81 -18.53 -9.38
N VAL A 167 -15.91 -17.89 -8.21
CA VAL A 167 -16.01 -16.42 -8.05
C VAL A 167 -14.92 -15.89 -7.11
N ASP A 168 -14.62 -14.60 -7.21
CA ASP A 168 -13.55 -13.95 -6.44
C ASP A 168 -14.08 -12.75 -5.65
N ILE A 169 -13.42 -12.44 -4.53
CA ILE A 169 -13.70 -11.26 -3.70
C ILE A 169 -12.39 -10.49 -3.53
N SER A 170 -12.36 -9.26 -4.05
CA SER A 170 -11.20 -8.38 -3.96
C SER A 170 -11.59 -6.95 -3.58
N TRP A 171 -10.61 -6.06 -3.39
CA TRP A 171 -10.91 -4.67 -3.06
C TRP A 171 -11.53 -3.93 -4.26
N SER A 172 -10.99 -4.14 -5.46
CA SER A 172 -11.42 -3.54 -6.73
C SER A 172 -12.80 -3.98 -7.22
N GLY A 173 -13.35 -5.04 -6.63
CA GLY A 173 -14.65 -5.61 -6.99
C GLY A 173 -14.72 -7.09 -6.64
N ASP A 174 -15.93 -7.59 -6.45
CA ASP A 174 -16.21 -9.00 -6.27
C ASP A 174 -17.15 -9.50 -7.37
N ARG A 175 -17.25 -10.82 -7.50
CA ARG A 175 -18.14 -11.50 -8.46
C ARG A 175 -19.23 -12.30 -7.75
N LEU A 176 -19.67 -11.83 -6.58
CA LEU A 176 -20.69 -12.54 -5.80
C LEU A 176 -22.04 -12.58 -6.55
N HIS A 177 -22.32 -11.63 -7.45
CA HIS A 177 -23.50 -11.66 -8.33
C HIS A 177 -23.47 -12.82 -9.35
N ALA A 178 -22.30 -13.36 -9.66
CA ALA A 178 -22.11 -14.43 -10.63
C ALA A 178 -22.07 -15.84 -9.98
N MET A 179 -22.39 -15.94 -8.69
CA MET A 179 -22.51 -17.22 -7.98
C MET A 179 -23.54 -18.14 -8.66
N PRO A 180 -23.30 -19.47 -8.73
CA PRO A 180 -24.25 -20.41 -9.32
C PRO A 180 -25.68 -20.30 -8.75
N ALA A 181 -26.68 -20.28 -9.63
CA ALA A 181 -28.08 -20.24 -9.21
C ALA A 181 -28.49 -21.47 -8.37
N VAL A 182 -27.88 -22.62 -8.65
CA VAL A 182 -27.99 -23.84 -7.84
C VAL A 182 -26.64 -24.06 -7.14
N PRO A 183 -26.59 -24.01 -5.80
CA PRO A 183 -25.36 -24.22 -5.05
C PRO A 183 -24.69 -25.57 -5.39
N PRO A 184 -23.44 -25.57 -5.89
CA PRO A 184 -22.76 -26.79 -6.34
C PRO A 184 -22.36 -27.70 -5.18
N LYS A 185 -22.31 -29.01 -5.43
CA LYS A 185 -21.75 -30.00 -4.49
C LYS A 185 -20.21 -29.94 -4.51
N VAL A 186 -19.57 -30.36 -3.42
CA VAL A 186 -18.13 -30.64 -3.41
C VAL A 186 -17.86 -31.85 -4.31
N PRO A 187 -17.00 -31.75 -5.35
CA PRO A 187 -16.78 -32.85 -6.30
C PRO A 187 -16.13 -34.09 -5.68
N GLN A 188 -15.33 -33.92 -4.64
CA GLN A 188 -14.60 -35.01 -3.99
C GLN A 188 -15.46 -35.75 -2.97
N THR A 189 -15.64 -37.06 -3.16
CA THR A 189 -16.50 -37.91 -2.30
C THR A 189 -16.03 -37.99 -0.85
N LYS A 190 -14.74 -37.78 -0.57
CA LYS A 190 -14.17 -37.73 0.79
C LYS A 190 -14.05 -36.31 1.36
N GLY A 191 -14.50 -35.29 0.62
CA GLY A 191 -14.26 -33.89 0.95
C GLY A 191 -12.82 -33.45 0.69
N VAL A 192 -12.57 -32.14 0.84
CA VAL A 192 -11.26 -31.51 0.70
C VAL A 192 -10.78 -31.10 2.09
N ILE A 193 -9.54 -31.44 2.47
CA ILE A 193 -8.90 -30.99 3.71
C ILE A 193 -7.71 -30.10 3.34
N ARG A 194 -7.53 -28.98 4.06
CA ARG A 194 -6.36 -28.11 3.98
C ARG A 194 -5.95 -27.65 5.37
N ALA A 195 -4.64 -27.52 5.60
CA ALA A 195 -4.08 -26.98 6.83
C ALA A 195 -3.01 -25.92 6.54
N SER A 196 -2.98 -24.87 7.36
CA SER A 196 -1.97 -23.82 7.29
C SER A 196 -0.64 -24.28 7.91
N PHE A 197 0.48 -24.13 7.21
CA PHE A 197 1.79 -24.48 7.79
C PHE A 197 2.32 -23.44 8.80
N VAL A 198 1.73 -22.24 8.88
CA VAL A 198 2.02 -21.23 9.91
C VAL A 198 0.83 -21.01 10.85
N PRO A 199 1.05 -20.80 12.17
CA PRO A 199 -0.02 -20.47 13.09
C PRO A 199 -0.60 -19.06 12.85
N TRP A 200 0.22 -18.08 12.46
CA TRP A 200 -0.24 -16.70 12.27
C TRP A 200 -0.28 -16.31 10.79
N ARG A 201 -1.45 -15.84 10.33
CA ARG A 201 -1.56 -15.06 9.10
C ARG A 201 -1.93 -13.64 9.47
N TYR A 202 -1.01 -12.70 9.27
CA TYR A 202 -1.15 -11.35 9.78
C TYR A 202 -1.33 -10.29 8.70
N TYR A 203 -2.01 -9.22 9.09
CA TYR A 203 -2.31 -8.11 8.21
C TYR A 203 -2.08 -6.75 8.90
N ILE A 204 -1.70 -5.79 8.04
CA ILE A 204 -1.68 -4.34 8.20
C ILE A 204 -0.30 -3.79 8.58
N ASN A 205 0.18 -2.84 7.78
CA ASN A 205 1.27 -1.94 8.15
C ASN A 205 0.71 -0.76 8.95
N VAL A 206 1.46 -0.22 9.91
CA VAL A 206 1.05 0.98 10.65
C VAL A 206 0.67 2.14 9.74
N VAL A 207 1.35 2.35 8.62
CA VAL A 207 1.05 3.49 7.72
C VAL A 207 -0.17 3.27 6.82
N THR A 208 -0.70 2.05 6.72
CA THR A 208 -1.96 1.75 6.01
C THR A 208 -3.12 2.53 6.61
N PHE A 209 -3.08 2.76 7.93
CA PHE A 209 -4.07 3.57 8.64
C PHE A 209 -4.11 5.03 8.15
N GLY A 210 -3.01 5.54 7.59
CA GLY A 210 -2.93 6.87 7.00
C GLY A 210 -3.25 6.87 5.51
N TYR A 211 -2.57 6.03 4.72
CA TYR A 211 -2.68 6.08 3.26
C TYR A 211 -3.92 5.40 2.69
N SER A 212 -4.66 4.63 3.49
CA SER A 212 -5.86 3.94 3.03
C SER A 212 -7.04 4.10 3.99
N PHE A 213 -6.83 3.96 5.30
CA PHE A 213 -7.96 3.83 6.25
C PHE A 213 -8.38 5.14 6.91
N ALA A 214 -7.65 6.25 6.69
CA ALA A 214 -7.79 7.49 7.47
C ALA A 214 -9.21 8.05 7.52
N PHE A 215 -10.03 7.77 6.50
CA PHE A 215 -11.40 8.28 6.36
C PHE A 215 -12.43 7.15 6.17
N TRP A 216 -12.12 5.93 6.58
CA TRP A 216 -13.07 4.81 6.50
C TRP A 216 -14.16 4.91 7.56
N ASP A 217 -15.36 4.52 7.15
CA ASP A 217 -16.48 4.29 8.04
C ASP A 217 -16.60 2.80 8.40
N TRP A 218 -17.63 2.47 9.18
CA TRP A 218 -17.90 1.10 9.57
C TRP A 218 -18.22 0.19 8.39
N GLU A 219 -18.95 0.66 7.37
CA GLU A 219 -19.33 -0.19 6.23
C GLU A 219 -18.08 -0.67 5.48
N ARG A 220 -17.09 0.22 5.28
CA ARG A 220 -15.82 -0.17 4.67
C ARG A 220 -15.00 -1.09 5.57
N TRP A 221 -14.93 -0.84 6.88
CA TRP A 221 -14.25 -1.72 7.83
C TRP A 221 -14.91 -3.11 7.94
N GLN A 222 -16.24 -3.17 7.90
CA GLN A 222 -16.99 -4.42 7.91
C GLN A 222 -16.61 -5.30 6.72
N ARG A 223 -16.51 -4.71 5.52
CA ARG A 223 -16.05 -5.42 4.32
C ARG A 223 -14.60 -5.89 4.45
N GLU A 224 -13.72 -5.07 5.04
CA GLU A 224 -12.31 -5.47 5.26
C GLU A 224 -12.21 -6.66 6.21
N LEU A 225 -12.92 -6.63 7.34
CA LEU A 225 -12.91 -7.70 8.33
C LEU A 225 -13.51 -9.00 7.78
N ASP A 226 -14.57 -8.91 6.98
CA ASP A 226 -15.15 -10.06 6.27
C ASP A 226 -14.12 -10.62 5.25
N TRP A 227 -13.41 -9.77 4.51
CA TRP A 227 -12.34 -10.20 3.58
C TRP A 227 -11.13 -10.81 4.32
N MET A 228 -10.71 -10.23 5.44
CA MET A 228 -9.64 -10.76 6.29
C MET A 228 -9.98 -12.17 6.76
N PHE A 229 -11.18 -12.35 7.29
CA PHE A 229 -11.66 -13.63 7.81
C PHE A 229 -11.73 -14.71 6.70
N LEU A 230 -12.25 -14.36 5.53
CA LEU A 230 -12.30 -15.26 4.37
C LEU A 230 -10.91 -15.65 3.86
N ASN A 231 -9.93 -14.77 3.92
CA ASN A 231 -8.54 -15.09 3.58
C ASN A 231 -7.77 -15.80 4.70
N GLY A 232 -8.45 -16.15 5.81
CA GLY A 232 -7.86 -16.86 6.93
C GLY A 232 -6.84 -16.02 7.71
N ILE A 233 -6.91 -14.68 7.63
CA ILE A 233 -6.15 -13.77 8.50
C ILE A 233 -6.70 -13.93 9.92
N ASN A 234 -5.80 -14.18 10.86
CA ASN A 234 -6.15 -14.44 12.26
C ASN A 234 -5.37 -13.56 13.25
N MET A 235 -4.57 -12.61 12.75
CA MET A 235 -3.90 -11.60 13.55
C MET A 235 -3.83 -10.28 12.77
N ALA A 236 -4.15 -9.14 13.37
CA ALA A 236 -4.08 -7.86 12.66
C ALA A 236 -3.85 -6.68 13.59
N LEU A 237 -3.22 -5.61 13.08
CA LEU A 237 -3.12 -4.35 13.82
C LEU A 237 -4.52 -3.76 14.08
N SER A 238 -4.74 -3.28 15.30
CA SER A 238 -5.99 -2.63 15.71
C SER A 238 -5.69 -1.29 16.37
N MET A 239 -5.56 -0.27 15.52
CA MET A 239 -5.03 1.06 15.90
C MET A 239 -6.06 2.19 15.74
N VAL A 240 -7.29 1.88 15.33
CA VAL A 240 -8.33 2.92 15.24
C VAL A 240 -8.67 3.39 16.65
N GLY A 241 -8.77 4.70 16.85
CA GLY A 241 -9.08 5.28 18.17
C GLY A 241 -7.95 5.21 19.20
N GLN A 242 -6.72 4.83 18.84
CA GLN A 242 -5.57 4.82 19.77
C GLN A 242 -5.42 6.16 20.52
N GLU A 243 -5.62 7.29 19.83
CA GLU A 243 -5.50 8.63 20.40
C GLU A 243 -6.49 8.85 21.55
N TYR A 244 -7.65 8.17 21.55
CA TYR A 244 -8.64 8.25 22.62
C TYR A 244 -8.07 7.67 23.92
N VAL A 245 -7.43 6.50 23.84
CA VAL A 245 -6.82 5.83 25.00
C VAL A 245 -5.67 6.68 25.55
N PHE A 246 -4.79 7.17 24.67
CA PHE A 246 -3.67 8.03 25.07
C PHE A 246 -4.15 9.35 25.67
N ARG A 247 -5.19 9.98 25.11
CA ARG A 247 -5.78 11.20 25.65
C ARG A 247 -6.29 10.98 27.08
N HIS A 248 -7.04 9.90 27.33
CA HIS A 248 -7.53 9.57 28.67
C HIS A 248 -6.39 9.32 29.66
N MET A 249 -5.33 8.63 29.22
CA MET A 249 -4.13 8.44 30.04
C MET A 249 -3.51 9.80 30.42
N TYR A 250 -3.28 10.70 29.46
CA TYR A 250 -2.66 12.00 29.72
C TYR A 250 -3.56 12.96 30.52
N GLU A 251 -4.87 12.98 30.26
CA GLU A 251 -5.84 13.73 31.07
C GLU A 251 -5.81 13.26 32.53
N SER A 252 -5.65 11.95 32.78
CA SER A 252 -5.50 11.41 34.14
C SER A 252 -4.21 11.86 34.85
N LEU A 253 -3.22 12.34 34.10
CA LEU A 253 -1.98 12.91 34.61
C LEU A 253 -2.05 14.42 34.80
N GLY A 254 -3.10 15.09 34.31
CA GLY A 254 -3.32 16.52 34.45
C GLY A 254 -3.10 17.36 33.19
N LEU A 255 -2.83 16.74 32.03
CA LEU A 255 -2.79 17.46 30.74
C LEU A 255 -4.20 17.84 30.30
N THR A 256 -4.34 19.04 29.77
CA THR A 256 -5.57 19.52 29.15
C THR A 256 -5.67 19.06 27.69
N ARG A 257 -6.90 19.01 27.16
CA ARG A 257 -7.11 18.72 25.74
C ARG A 257 -6.44 19.73 24.80
N GLU A 258 -6.35 20.99 25.21
CA GLU A 258 -5.70 22.03 24.42
C GLU A 258 -4.19 21.78 24.28
N GLU A 259 -3.53 21.39 25.37
CA GLU A 259 -2.11 20.96 25.34
C GLU A 259 -1.91 19.75 24.41
N LEU A 260 -2.84 18.79 24.44
CA LEU A 260 -2.78 17.59 23.59
C LEU A 260 -3.06 17.86 22.10
N ASN A 261 -3.75 18.94 21.75
CA ASN A 261 -4.00 19.31 20.34
C ASN A 261 -2.70 19.65 19.58
N ASN A 262 -1.65 20.05 20.30
CA ASN A 262 -0.33 20.31 19.71
C ASN A 262 0.51 19.04 19.54
N PHE A 263 0.11 17.94 20.19
CA PHE A 263 0.79 16.65 20.12
C PHE A 263 0.18 15.75 19.04
N PHE A 264 -1.14 15.52 19.08
CA PHE A 264 -1.81 14.67 18.11
C PHE A 264 -1.83 15.27 16.70
N SER A 265 -1.61 14.42 15.70
CA SER A 265 -1.63 14.83 14.29
C SER A 265 -3.01 14.68 13.66
N GLY A 266 -3.16 15.21 12.44
CA GLY A 266 -4.38 15.01 11.64
C GLY A 266 -4.56 13.54 11.23
N PRO A 267 -5.79 13.10 10.89
CA PRO A 267 -6.11 11.68 10.69
C PRO A 267 -5.23 10.97 9.66
N ALA A 268 -4.92 11.66 8.56
CA ALA A 268 -4.06 11.13 7.50
C ALA A 268 -2.61 10.89 7.96
N TYR A 269 -2.17 11.51 9.06
CA TYR A 269 -0.78 11.53 9.53
C TYR A 269 -0.55 10.81 10.85
N MET A 270 -1.60 10.30 11.48
CA MET A 270 -1.52 9.61 12.78
C MET A 270 -0.48 8.49 12.83
N PRO A 271 -0.28 7.65 11.77
CA PRO A 271 0.75 6.62 11.82
C PRO A 271 2.15 7.13 12.15
N TRP A 272 2.60 8.23 11.53
CA TRP A 272 3.93 8.80 11.79
C TRP A 272 4.00 9.50 13.13
N GLN A 273 2.88 10.03 13.65
CA GLN A 273 2.84 10.56 15.01
C GLN A 273 2.97 9.43 16.04
N ARG A 274 2.24 8.32 15.85
CA ARG A 274 2.31 7.14 16.72
C ARG A 274 3.73 6.57 16.78
N MET A 275 4.47 6.62 15.68
CA MET A 275 5.88 6.19 15.60
C MET A 275 6.89 7.24 16.10
N GLY A 276 6.44 8.42 16.55
CA GLY A 276 7.30 9.48 17.10
C GLY A 276 8.03 10.33 16.05
N ASN A 277 7.72 10.16 14.77
CA ASN A 277 8.38 10.89 13.68
C ASN A 277 7.92 12.35 13.59
N ILE A 278 6.64 12.58 13.85
CA ILE A 278 6.00 13.90 13.73
C ILE A 278 5.05 14.16 14.91
N GLN A 279 4.63 15.41 15.04
CA GLN A 279 3.58 15.82 15.99
C GLN A 279 2.82 17.04 15.45
N GLY A 280 1.62 17.23 16.00
CA GLY A 280 0.74 18.36 15.68
C GLY A 280 -0.10 18.18 14.41
N SER A 281 -1.20 18.91 14.36
CA SER A 281 -2.30 18.70 13.40
C SER A 281 -2.11 19.31 11.99
N TRP A 282 -1.09 20.17 11.81
CA TRP A 282 -0.73 20.84 10.55
C TRP A 282 -1.88 21.59 9.88
N SER A 283 -2.56 22.42 10.65
CA SER A 283 -3.63 23.29 10.15
C SER A 283 -3.07 24.50 9.37
N LEU A 284 -3.74 24.87 8.27
CA LEU A 284 -3.42 26.09 7.49
C LEU A 284 -3.82 27.39 8.19
N THR A 285 -4.80 27.35 9.09
CA THR A 285 -5.31 28.51 9.81
C THR A 285 -5.60 28.17 11.28
N ASN A 286 -5.65 29.17 12.16
CA ASN A 286 -5.96 28.93 13.57
C ASN A 286 -7.39 28.42 13.80
N ASP A 287 -8.28 28.55 12.81
CA ASP A 287 -9.71 28.22 12.91
C ASP A 287 -10.04 26.80 12.44
N THR A 288 -9.08 26.10 11.83
CA THR A 288 -9.20 24.74 11.27
C THR A 288 -8.47 23.69 12.12
N GLN A 289 -8.58 23.79 13.45
CA GLN A 289 -7.92 22.87 14.38
C GLN A 289 -8.54 21.48 14.36
N PHE A 290 -7.67 20.48 14.54
CA PHE A 290 -8.04 19.10 14.84
C PHE A 290 -9.01 19.04 16.04
N LYS A 291 -10.05 18.20 15.94
CA LYS A 291 -11.18 18.17 16.88
C LYS A 291 -11.17 16.89 17.70
N ASN A 292 -11.34 17.04 19.02
CA ASN A 292 -11.46 15.92 19.95
C ASN A 292 -12.63 14.98 19.61
N ASP A 293 -13.72 15.51 19.08
CA ASP A 293 -14.88 14.72 18.69
C ASP A 293 -14.55 13.70 17.57
N TRP A 294 -13.53 13.96 16.74
CA TRP A 294 -13.04 12.96 15.79
C TRP A 294 -12.41 11.78 16.52
N ILE A 295 -11.53 12.03 17.50
CA ILE A 295 -10.95 10.98 18.35
C ILE A 295 -12.06 10.14 18.99
N ASP A 296 -13.13 10.78 19.45
CA ASP A 296 -14.28 10.12 20.08
C ASP A 296 -15.01 9.21 19.08
N SER A 297 -15.29 9.70 17.87
CA SER A 297 -15.90 8.89 16.80
C SER A 297 -15.03 7.69 16.38
N GLN A 298 -13.70 7.84 16.41
CA GLN A 298 -12.79 6.74 16.10
C GLN A 298 -12.79 5.68 17.20
N TRP A 299 -12.99 6.06 18.47
CA TRP A 299 -13.16 5.11 19.56
C TRP A 299 -14.45 4.28 19.41
N GLU A 300 -15.56 4.91 19.01
CA GLU A 300 -16.80 4.17 18.70
C GLU A 300 -16.61 3.19 17.54
N LEU A 301 -15.97 3.63 16.45
CA LEU A 301 -15.63 2.79 15.31
C LEU A 301 -14.75 1.60 15.73
N GLN A 302 -13.78 1.84 16.61
CA GLN A 302 -12.91 0.81 17.16
C GLN A 302 -13.71 -0.23 17.96
N GLY A 303 -14.74 0.16 18.71
CA GLY A 303 -15.64 -0.79 19.38
C GLY A 303 -16.31 -1.77 18.41
N HIS A 304 -16.78 -1.29 17.25
CA HIS A 304 -17.33 -2.16 16.22
C HIS A 304 -16.29 -3.09 15.59
N ILE A 305 -15.10 -2.56 15.30
CA ILE A 305 -13.98 -3.34 14.76
C ILE A 305 -13.61 -4.46 15.73
N MET A 306 -13.39 -4.14 17.00
CA MET A 306 -12.99 -5.10 18.02
C MET A 306 -14.07 -6.15 18.29
N SER A 307 -15.35 -5.78 18.31
CA SER A 307 -16.45 -6.74 18.42
C SER A 307 -16.43 -7.75 17.27
N ARG A 308 -16.19 -7.30 16.04
CA ARG A 308 -16.13 -8.19 14.87
C ARG A 308 -14.87 -9.04 14.85
N MET A 309 -13.72 -8.48 15.22
CA MET A 309 -12.48 -9.25 15.38
C MET A 309 -12.66 -10.36 16.41
N HIS A 310 -13.31 -10.06 17.54
CA HIS A 310 -13.67 -11.05 18.55
C HIS A 310 -14.62 -12.13 18.01
N ASP A 311 -15.69 -11.75 17.29
CA ASP A 311 -16.62 -12.71 16.67
C ASP A 311 -15.92 -13.69 15.71
N PHE A 312 -14.89 -13.23 15.01
CA PHE A 312 -14.08 -14.02 14.09
C PHE A 312 -12.84 -14.68 14.74
N ASN A 313 -12.61 -14.43 16.03
CA ASN A 313 -11.41 -14.83 16.76
C ASN A 313 -10.12 -14.40 16.04
N ILE A 314 -10.09 -13.16 15.53
CA ILE A 314 -8.90 -12.50 14.99
C ILE A 314 -8.19 -11.83 16.16
N THR A 315 -6.94 -12.23 16.42
CA THR A 315 -6.09 -11.62 17.45
C THR A 315 -5.76 -10.18 17.08
N ALA A 316 -6.21 -9.22 17.88
CA ALA A 316 -5.85 -7.82 17.70
C ALA A 316 -4.46 -7.54 18.29
N ILE A 317 -3.60 -6.92 17.48
CA ILE A 317 -2.33 -6.34 17.94
C ILE A 317 -2.64 -4.89 18.34
N MET A 318 -2.63 -4.64 19.64
CA MET A 318 -2.99 -3.38 20.27
C MET A 318 -1.80 -2.42 20.34
N PRO A 319 -2.00 -1.10 20.51
CA PRO A 319 -0.90 -0.20 20.78
C PRO A 319 -0.29 -0.42 22.18
N SER A 320 1.01 -0.17 22.32
CA SER A 320 1.72 -0.06 23.60
C SER A 320 2.35 1.32 23.77
N PHE A 321 2.85 1.61 24.97
CA PHE A 321 3.59 2.83 25.24
C PHE A 321 5.02 2.72 24.69
N ASN A 322 5.35 3.53 23.68
CA ASN A 322 6.65 3.49 22.99
C ASN A 322 7.61 4.61 23.40
N GLY A 323 7.26 5.41 24.42
CA GLY A 323 8.14 6.44 24.98
C GLY A 323 7.94 7.85 24.43
N PHE A 324 7.25 8.03 23.29
CA PHE A 324 6.96 9.35 22.74
C PHE A 324 5.83 10.04 23.51
N VAL A 325 6.03 11.31 23.86
CA VAL A 325 5.14 12.04 24.78
C VAL A 325 4.97 13.52 24.37
N PRO A 326 3.87 14.17 24.78
CA PRO A 326 3.71 15.63 24.67
C PRO A 326 4.82 16.37 25.42
N ARG A 327 5.21 17.55 24.93
CA ARG A 327 6.27 18.37 25.54
C ARG A 327 5.88 18.86 26.94
N GLU A 328 4.59 19.08 27.13
CA GLU A 328 3.96 19.57 28.36
C GLU A 328 4.10 18.57 29.52
N LEU A 329 4.36 17.29 29.23
CA LEU A 329 4.56 16.27 30.25
C LEU A 329 5.80 16.57 31.13
N ALA A 330 6.80 17.27 30.59
CA ALA A 330 7.97 17.71 31.36
C ALA A 330 7.62 18.73 32.46
N ASN A 331 6.50 19.46 32.33
CA ASN A 331 6.03 20.37 33.38
C ASN A 331 5.48 19.61 34.59
N ILE A 332 4.96 18.40 34.36
CA ILE A 332 4.40 17.53 35.41
C ILE A 332 5.48 16.68 36.08
N PHE A 333 6.48 16.25 35.30
CA PHE A 333 7.59 15.42 35.78
C PHE A 333 8.94 16.12 35.58
N PRO A 334 9.22 17.24 36.28
CA PRO A 334 10.42 18.05 36.04
C PRO A 334 11.73 17.35 36.37
N ASP A 335 11.69 16.31 37.22
CA ASP A 335 12.87 15.54 37.63
C ASP A 335 13.23 14.40 36.65
N VAL A 336 12.36 14.12 35.67
CA VAL A 336 12.59 13.07 34.67
C VAL A 336 13.41 13.62 33.50
N LYS A 337 14.35 12.81 33.01
CA LYS A 337 15.14 13.15 31.83
C LYS A 337 14.37 12.81 30.56
N PHE A 338 13.86 13.84 29.90
CA PHE A 338 13.33 13.74 28.55
C PHE A 338 14.46 13.92 27.53
N ALA A 339 14.50 13.04 26.54
CA ALA A 339 15.25 13.24 25.30
C ALA A 339 14.29 13.73 24.21
N ASN A 340 14.83 14.08 23.04
CA ASN A 340 14.03 14.31 21.84
C ASN A 340 14.43 13.28 20.78
N ALA A 341 13.45 12.84 19.99
CA ALA A 341 13.69 12.05 18.79
C ALA A 341 14.59 12.82 17.80
N SER A 342 15.29 12.09 16.94
CA SER A 342 16.03 12.68 15.83
C SER A 342 15.10 13.36 14.83
N ASP A 343 15.63 14.32 14.07
CA ASP A 343 14.90 14.93 12.96
C ASP A 343 14.46 13.86 11.96
N TRP A 344 13.22 13.99 11.46
CA TRP A 344 12.66 13.06 10.48
C TRP A 344 12.05 13.81 9.30
N GLY A 345 12.30 13.33 8.08
CA GLY A 345 11.68 13.88 6.87
C GLY A 345 12.02 15.33 6.54
N ALA A 346 13.08 15.90 7.13
CA ALA A 346 13.41 17.34 7.10
C ALA A 346 12.27 18.25 7.62
N ILE A 347 11.40 17.71 8.48
CA ILE A 347 10.32 18.44 9.14
C ILE A 347 10.92 19.14 10.36
N GLU A 348 10.82 20.47 10.39
CA GLU A 348 11.38 21.28 11.46
C GLU A 348 10.49 21.34 12.70
N ASP A 349 11.06 21.84 13.80
CA ASP A 349 10.29 22.23 14.98
C ASP A 349 9.19 23.25 14.59
N PRO A 350 7.98 23.17 15.18
CA PRO A 350 7.58 22.30 16.28
C PRO A 350 6.97 20.95 15.85
N TYR A 351 7.07 20.55 14.58
CA TYR A 351 6.30 19.44 14.00
C TYR A 351 7.01 18.08 13.98
N SER A 352 8.26 18.01 14.42
CA SER A 352 9.04 16.78 14.61
C SER A 352 9.79 16.83 15.95
N ARG A 353 10.84 16.03 16.12
CA ARG A 353 11.69 15.97 17.32
C ARG A 353 10.87 15.73 18.58
N VAL A 354 9.96 14.78 18.49
CA VAL A 354 9.00 14.45 19.54
C VAL A 354 9.73 14.11 20.84
N SER A 355 9.24 14.63 21.97
CA SER A 355 9.83 14.34 23.27
C SER A 355 9.69 12.86 23.61
N PHE A 356 10.74 12.30 24.22
CA PHE A 356 10.90 10.87 24.41
C PHE A 356 11.37 10.55 25.84
N VAL A 357 10.67 9.62 26.49
CA VAL A 357 11.05 9.03 27.78
C VAL A 357 11.76 7.72 27.51
N SER A 358 13.00 7.58 28.00
CA SER A 358 13.77 6.35 27.82
C SER A 358 13.15 5.17 28.59
N PRO A 359 13.17 3.94 28.05
CA PRO A 359 12.77 2.74 28.77
C PRO A 359 13.55 2.46 30.07
N SER A 360 14.68 3.14 30.29
CA SER A 360 15.44 3.06 31.55
C SER A 360 14.89 3.97 32.65
N GLU A 361 14.01 4.91 32.33
CA GLU A 361 13.38 5.81 33.30
C GLU A 361 12.19 5.12 33.97
N SER A 362 12.03 5.34 35.29
CA SER A 362 10.87 4.79 36.03
C SER A 362 9.53 5.28 35.50
N LEU A 363 9.49 6.50 34.93
CA LEU A 363 8.30 7.06 34.31
C LEU A 363 7.81 6.21 33.13
N PHE A 364 8.71 5.59 32.35
CA PHE A 364 8.31 4.73 31.23
C PHE A 364 7.49 3.53 31.71
N VAL A 365 7.91 2.89 32.80
CA VAL A 365 7.21 1.75 33.41
C VAL A 365 5.82 2.19 33.89
N ASN A 366 5.76 3.30 34.63
CA ASN A 366 4.51 3.84 35.16
C ASN A 366 3.51 4.20 34.05
N LEU A 367 3.98 4.82 32.96
CA LEU A 367 3.15 5.17 31.81
C LEU A 367 2.69 3.93 31.04
N THR A 368 3.53 2.91 30.92
CA THR A 368 3.15 1.62 30.29
C THR A 368 2.02 0.95 31.08
N GLN A 369 2.15 0.84 32.41
CA GLN A 369 1.11 0.29 33.26
C GLN A 369 -0.19 1.08 33.15
N ARG A 370 -0.11 2.41 33.27
CA ARG A 370 -1.28 3.28 33.17
C ARG A 370 -1.98 3.18 31.82
N LEU A 371 -1.22 3.06 30.73
CA LEU A 371 -1.79 2.86 29.40
C LEU A 371 -2.59 1.56 29.36
N PHE A 372 -2.04 0.45 29.86
CA PHE A 372 -2.70 -0.86 29.83
C PHE A 372 -3.94 -0.88 30.74
N GLU A 373 -3.87 -0.28 31.92
CA GLU A 373 -5.01 -0.09 32.83
C GLU A 373 -6.12 0.74 32.16
N THR A 374 -5.75 1.86 31.54
CA THR A 374 -6.69 2.74 30.82
C THR A 374 -7.33 2.00 29.65
N GLN A 375 -6.52 1.34 28.82
CA GLN A 375 -6.99 0.57 27.67
C GLN A 375 -7.96 -0.53 28.10
N THR A 376 -7.59 -1.33 29.11
CA THR A 376 -8.43 -2.41 29.64
C THR A 376 -9.75 -1.87 30.16
N SER A 377 -9.71 -0.83 30.99
CA SER A 377 -10.93 -0.24 31.57
C SER A 377 -11.86 0.32 30.49
N LEU A 378 -11.32 0.96 29.45
CA LEU A 378 -12.13 1.51 28.37
C LEU A 378 -12.79 0.41 27.53
N TYR A 379 -12.09 -0.68 27.24
CA TYR A 379 -12.69 -1.82 26.53
C TYR A 379 -13.71 -2.56 27.40
N GLU A 380 -13.47 -2.72 28.70
CA GLU A 380 -14.47 -3.27 29.65
C GLU A 380 -15.75 -2.42 29.68
N GLN A 381 -15.63 -1.09 29.63
CA GLN A 381 -16.78 -0.18 29.54
C GLN A 381 -17.58 -0.36 28.25
N MET A 382 -16.94 -0.77 27.15
CA MET A 382 -17.61 -1.17 25.90
C MET A 382 -18.24 -2.57 25.95
N GLY A 383 -18.05 -3.31 27.05
CA GLY A 383 -18.46 -4.71 27.14
C GLY A 383 -17.49 -5.69 26.47
N LEU A 384 -16.28 -5.24 26.13
CA LEU A 384 -15.23 -6.01 25.47
C LEU A 384 -14.10 -6.29 26.49
N GLY A 385 -14.24 -7.28 27.37
CA GLY A 385 -13.18 -7.60 28.36
C GLY A 385 -13.61 -8.39 29.60
N GLY A 386 -14.91 -8.59 29.83
CA GLY A 386 -15.46 -9.15 31.07
C GLY A 386 -15.50 -10.68 31.21
N ASP A 387 -15.01 -11.46 30.26
CA ASP A 387 -15.10 -12.94 30.30
C ASP A 387 -13.83 -13.64 30.78
N GLY A 388 -12.80 -12.88 31.18
CA GLY A 388 -11.51 -13.41 31.63
C GLY A 388 -10.65 -13.99 30.49
N THR A 389 -11.12 -13.92 29.24
CA THR A 389 -10.39 -14.32 28.04
C THR A 389 -9.70 -13.12 27.40
N ASN A 390 -8.92 -12.33 28.16
CA ASN A 390 -8.11 -11.24 27.60
C ASN A 390 -7.31 -11.74 26.37
N THR A 391 -7.88 -11.54 25.18
CA THR A 391 -7.37 -12.02 23.88
C THR A 391 -6.32 -11.07 23.32
N HIS A 392 -6.10 -9.95 24.01
CA HIS A 392 -5.32 -8.81 23.53
C HIS A 392 -3.92 -8.76 24.14
N ASN A 393 -3.24 -9.90 24.23
CA ASN A 393 -1.90 -9.92 24.81
C ASN A 393 -0.80 -9.58 23.79
N TYR A 394 -1.15 -9.16 22.57
CA TYR A 394 -0.19 -8.75 21.54
C TYR A 394 -0.19 -7.23 21.42
N TYR A 395 0.97 -6.62 21.60
CA TYR A 395 1.09 -5.17 21.58
C TYR A 395 2.21 -4.71 20.67
N LEU A 396 1.90 -3.80 19.74
CA LEU A 396 2.88 -3.16 18.88
C LEU A 396 3.63 -2.08 19.66
N LEU A 397 4.96 -2.10 19.55
CA LEU A 397 5.82 -1.06 20.06
C LEU A 397 7.06 -0.95 19.19
N ASP A 398 7.20 0.18 18.50
CA ASP A 398 8.40 0.51 17.72
C ASP A 398 9.10 1.71 18.34
N LEU A 399 10.34 1.51 18.81
CA LEU A 399 11.15 2.55 19.45
C LEU A 399 11.87 3.46 18.46
N TYR A 400 12.30 2.88 17.32
CA TYR A 400 13.31 3.49 16.45
C TYR A 400 12.91 3.44 14.97
N ASN A 401 11.60 3.47 14.66
CA ASN A 401 11.13 3.44 13.28
C ASN A 401 11.57 4.71 12.53
N GLU A 402 12.59 4.57 11.68
CA GLU A 402 13.25 5.68 10.96
C GLU A 402 13.80 6.78 11.86
N LEU A 403 14.03 6.48 13.14
CA LEU A 403 14.60 7.40 14.11
C LEU A 403 15.95 6.87 14.58
N SER A 404 16.89 7.78 14.81
CA SER A 404 18.17 7.42 15.39
C SER A 404 18.03 7.25 16.90
N PRO A 405 18.46 6.11 17.48
CA PRO A 405 18.50 5.96 18.92
C PRO A 405 19.38 7.04 19.57
N VAL A 406 18.99 7.47 20.78
CA VAL A 406 19.77 8.46 21.56
C VAL A 406 21.19 7.96 21.88
N CYS A 407 21.37 6.63 21.92
CA CYS A 407 22.63 5.96 22.18
C CYS A 407 22.71 4.66 21.36
N MET A 408 23.90 4.35 20.83
CA MET A 408 24.15 3.14 20.00
C MET A 408 25.07 2.10 20.66
N THR A 409 25.46 2.30 21.93
CA THR A 409 26.31 1.30 22.62
C THR A 409 25.50 0.04 22.94
N SER A 410 26.17 -1.12 22.94
CA SER A 410 25.51 -2.41 23.19
C SER A 410 24.80 -2.45 24.54
N ASP A 411 25.37 -1.88 25.60
CA ASP A 411 24.74 -1.83 26.92
C ASP A 411 23.48 -0.94 26.92
N CYS A 412 23.51 0.16 26.15
CA CYS A 412 22.38 1.08 26.09
C CYS A 412 21.20 0.46 25.31
N LEU A 413 21.46 -0.17 24.16
CA LEU A 413 20.43 -0.85 23.38
C LEU A 413 19.82 -2.04 24.14
N ARG A 414 20.67 -2.86 24.78
CA ARG A 414 20.26 -3.97 25.64
C ARG A 414 19.43 -3.49 26.83
N GLY A 415 19.86 -2.39 27.47
CA GLY A 415 19.14 -1.75 28.57
C GLY A 415 17.77 -1.22 28.15
N ALA A 416 17.67 -0.61 26.97
CA ALA A 416 16.41 -0.10 26.45
C ALA A 416 15.39 -1.22 26.19
N THR A 417 15.77 -2.28 25.48
CA THR A 417 14.84 -3.37 25.14
C THR A 417 14.48 -4.25 26.33
N SER A 418 15.42 -4.49 27.25
CA SER A 418 15.11 -5.15 28.53
C SER A 418 14.16 -4.32 29.39
N GLY A 419 14.30 -2.98 29.38
CA GLY A 419 13.39 -2.04 30.04
C GLY A 419 11.98 -2.11 29.49
N VAL A 420 11.82 -2.09 28.16
CA VAL A 420 10.51 -2.25 27.48
C VAL A 420 9.86 -3.57 27.88
N MET A 421 10.57 -4.69 27.73
CA MET A 421 10.00 -5.99 28.02
C MET A 421 9.58 -6.11 29.49
N LYS A 422 10.41 -5.63 30.43
CA LYS A 422 10.03 -5.59 31.86
C LYS A 422 8.77 -4.75 32.10
N ALA A 423 8.70 -3.55 31.51
CA ALA A 423 7.53 -2.67 31.66
C ALA A 423 6.25 -3.35 31.16
N MET A 424 6.31 -3.98 29.99
CA MET A 424 5.17 -4.71 29.42
C MET A 424 4.75 -5.89 30.29
N LYS A 425 5.69 -6.70 30.78
CA LYS A 425 5.36 -7.87 31.63
C LYS A 425 4.85 -7.49 33.02
N ILE A 426 5.24 -6.32 33.53
CA ILE A 426 4.68 -5.74 34.75
C ILE A 426 3.23 -5.30 34.51
N ALA A 427 2.94 -4.69 33.36
CA ALA A 427 1.61 -4.22 33.01
C ALA A 427 0.64 -5.37 32.66
N ASP A 428 1.14 -6.37 31.93
CA ASP A 428 0.42 -7.60 31.58
C ASP A 428 1.41 -8.78 31.52
N PRO A 429 1.32 -9.75 32.47
CA PRO A 429 2.20 -10.91 32.49
C PRO A 429 2.15 -11.79 31.23
N LYS A 430 1.09 -11.70 30.42
CA LYS A 430 0.94 -12.44 29.16
C LYS A 430 1.37 -11.63 27.94
N ALA A 431 1.75 -10.36 28.09
CA ALA A 431 2.10 -9.49 26.99
C ALA A 431 3.18 -10.08 26.09
N VAL A 432 2.95 -9.97 24.78
CA VAL A 432 3.80 -10.31 23.66
C VAL A 432 4.14 -9.00 22.94
N TRP A 433 5.43 -8.70 22.84
CA TRP A 433 5.92 -7.51 22.13
C TRP A 433 6.01 -7.78 20.63
N VAL A 434 5.10 -7.15 19.86
CA VAL A 434 5.15 -7.11 18.40
C VAL A 434 5.97 -5.90 17.94
N MET A 435 6.87 -6.09 16.97
CA MET A 435 7.68 -5.00 16.41
C MET A 435 7.93 -5.17 14.91
N GLN A 436 8.17 -4.05 14.22
CA GLN A 436 8.56 -4.03 12.82
C GLN A 436 10.09 -4.10 12.69
N SER A 437 10.60 -4.95 11.80
CA SER A 437 12.05 -5.06 11.55
C SER A 437 12.64 -3.89 10.72
N TRP A 438 11.79 -2.96 10.24
CA TRP A 438 12.15 -1.91 9.27
C TRP A 438 13.39 -1.09 9.65
N PHE A 439 13.51 -0.73 10.93
CA PHE A 439 14.62 0.08 11.42
C PHE A 439 16.00 -0.56 11.16
N LEU A 440 16.08 -1.89 11.06
CA LEU A 440 17.31 -2.64 10.79
C LEU A 440 17.83 -2.45 9.35
N LEU A 441 17.00 -1.93 8.43
CA LEU A 441 17.45 -1.61 7.07
C LEU A 441 18.42 -0.43 7.03
N ASN A 442 18.47 0.39 8.08
CA ASN A 442 19.51 1.41 8.22
C ASN A 442 20.82 0.77 8.71
N THR A 443 21.56 0.18 7.78
CA THR A 443 22.81 -0.56 8.07
C THR A 443 23.98 0.32 8.53
N ASP A 444 23.86 1.64 8.42
CA ASP A 444 24.86 2.57 8.97
C ASP A 444 24.78 2.60 10.50
N LEU A 445 23.56 2.48 11.04
CA LEU A 445 23.29 2.41 12.48
C LEU A 445 23.23 0.96 12.98
N TRP A 446 22.43 0.11 12.34
CA TRP A 446 22.08 -1.22 12.81
C TRP A 446 22.98 -2.30 12.23
N LYS A 447 24.23 -2.34 12.71
CA LYS A 447 25.17 -3.42 12.36
C LYS A 447 24.92 -4.63 13.25
N THR A 448 25.55 -5.75 12.93
CA THR A 448 25.34 -7.03 13.61
C THR A 448 25.49 -6.95 15.13
N VAL A 449 26.42 -6.16 15.67
CA VAL A 449 26.67 -6.05 17.11
C VAL A 449 25.53 -5.32 17.82
N GLU A 450 25.09 -4.20 17.25
CA GLU A 450 24.01 -3.35 17.74
C GLU A 450 22.67 -4.07 17.63
N THR A 451 22.39 -4.69 16.48
CA THR A 451 21.20 -5.51 16.26
C THR A 451 21.15 -6.68 17.25
N LYS A 452 22.26 -7.39 17.45
CA LYS A 452 22.30 -8.48 18.44
C LYS A 452 22.08 -7.95 19.86
N ALA A 453 22.66 -6.81 20.23
CA ALA A 453 22.48 -6.21 21.55
C ALA A 453 21.02 -5.84 21.83
N PHE A 454 20.31 -5.32 20.82
CA PHE A 454 18.87 -5.04 20.89
C PHE A 454 18.07 -6.32 21.22
N PHE A 455 18.29 -7.41 20.50
CA PHE A 455 17.57 -8.68 20.73
C PHE A 455 18.04 -9.41 22.01
N ASP A 456 19.31 -9.30 22.38
CA ASP A 456 19.82 -9.86 23.64
C ASP A 456 19.07 -9.28 24.86
N GLY A 457 18.76 -7.97 24.86
CA GLY A 457 18.02 -7.35 25.96
C GLY A 457 16.60 -7.89 26.13
N ILE A 458 15.94 -8.30 25.04
CA ILE A 458 14.64 -9.00 25.11
C ILE A 458 14.85 -10.39 25.73
N ARG A 459 15.85 -11.12 25.23
CA ARG A 459 16.15 -12.50 25.66
C ARG A 459 16.57 -12.59 27.12
N GLU A 460 17.19 -11.58 27.67
CA GLU A 460 17.55 -11.54 29.09
C GLU A 460 16.33 -11.57 30.03
N VAL A 461 15.15 -11.15 29.56
CA VAL A 461 13.94 -11.10 30.39
C VAL A 461 13.15 -12.40 30.32
N ASN A 462 13.07 -13.04 29.14
CA ASN A 462 12.19 -14.19 28.92
C ASN A 462 12.72 -15.22 27.90
N ASP A 463 14.04 -15.24 27.65
CA ASP A 463 14.72 -16.08 26.65
C ASP A 463 14.33 -15.83 25.19
N GLY A 464 13.61 -14.74 24.92
CA GLY A 464 13.09 -14.41 23.58
C GLY A 464 11.69 -14.92 23.32
N ARG A 465 11.06 -15.49 24.36
CA ARG A 465 9.63 -15.78 24.37
C ARG A 465 8.84 -14.47 24.40
N ASP A 466 7.56 -14.50 24.10
CA ASP A 466 6.68 -13.33 24.20
C ASP A 466 7.18 -12.06 23.45
N ALA A 467 7.83 -12.27 22.31
CA ALA A 467 8.12 -11.23 21.33
C ALA A 467 7.91 -11.80 19.92
N PHE A 468 7.44 -10.97 18.99
CA PHE A 468 7.16 -11.34 17.61
C PHE A 468 7.65 -10.26 16.66
N VAL A 469 8.65 -10.60 15.83
CA VAL A 469 9.19 -9.67 14.83
C VAL A 469 8.44 -9.85 13.51
N ILE A 470 7.86 -8.76 13.01
CA ILE A 470 7.36 -8.69 11.63
C ILE A 470 8.55 -8.38 10.74
N ASP A 471 9.00 -9.35 9.93
CA ASP A 471 10.02 -9.12 8.90
C ASP A 471 9.38 -8.34 7.74
N LEU A 472 9.28 -7.02 7.94
CA LEU A 472 8.32 -6.15 7.26
C LEU A 472 8.51 -6.14 5.74
N TYR A 473 9.75 -6.30 5.27
CA TYR A 473 10.12 -6.13 3.87
C TYR A 473 10.76 -7.40 3.27
N ALA A 474 10.29 -8.57 3.66
CA ALA A 474 10.94 -9.84 3.34
C ALA A 474 10.82 -10.25 1.86
N ASP A 475 9.92 -9.64 1.08
CA ASP A 475 9.78 -9.85 -0.36
C ASP A 475 10.93 -9.23 -1.21
N VAL A 476 11.74 -8.35 -0.61
CA VAL A 476 12.92 -7.74 -1.26
C VAL A 476 14.16 -7.76 -0.38
N LYS A 477 14.02 -7.50 0.93
CA LYS A 477 15.09 -7.45 1.93
C LYS A 477 14.78 -8.38 3.12
N PRO A 478 14.87 -9.71 2.96
CA PRO A 478 14.62 -10.67 4.03
C PRO A 478 15.70 -10.61 5.13
N LEU A 479 15.41 -9.88 6.20
CA LEU A 479 16.34 -9.68 7.33
C LEU A 479 16.48 -10.94 8.19
N TRP A 480 15.49 -11.83 8.17
CA TRP A 480 15.55 -13.11 8.89
C TRP A 480 16.80 -13.92 8.53
N ASN A 481 17.26 -13.86 7.27
CA ASN A 481 18.39 -14.65 6.78
C ASN A 481 19.74 -14.08 7.27
N GLU A 482 19.84 -12.77 7.42
CA GLU A 482 21.05 -12.09 7.91
C GLU A 482 21.19 -12.13 9.43
N THR A 483 20.07 -12.31 10.13
CA THR A 483 19.98 -12.32 11.61
C THR A 483 19.83 -13.72 12.21
N ASP A 484 19.92 -14.77 11.39
CA ASP A 484 19.68 -16.17 11.78
C ASP A 484 18.34 -16.35 12.52
N GLY A 485 17.27 -15.79 11.94
CA GLY A 485 15.93 -15.73 12.53
C GLY A 485 15.89 -14.82 13.76
N PHE A 486 16.35 -13.57 13.61
CA PHE A 486 16.33 -12.54 14.65
C PHE A 486 16.91 -13.01 15.99
N PHE A 487 18.03 -13.75 15.92
CA PHE A 487 18.73 -14.28 17.10
C PHE A 487 17.86 -15.14 18.03
N GLY A 488 16.85 -15.81 17.46
CA GLY A 488 15.98 -16.76 18.16
C GLY A 488 14.66 -16.17 18.69
N ILE A 489 14.28 -14.96 18.28
CA ILE A 489 12.93 -14.41 18.53
C ILE A 489 11.94 -14.98 17.51
N ASP A 490 10.69 -15.26 17.92
CA ASP A 490 9.61 -15.63 17.00
C ASP A 490 9.39 -14.52 15.96
N TRP A 491 9.17 -14.88 14.70
CA TRP A 491 9.01 -13.89 13.63
C TRP A 491 8.06 -14.34 12.53
N GLY A 492 7.60 -13.38 11.73
CA GLY A 492 6.76 -13.62 10.56
C GLY A 492 7.37 -13.04 9.28
N TRP A 493 7.22 -13.75 8.16
CA TRP A 493 7.60 -13.25 6.83
C TRP A 493 6.51 -12.30 6.33
N SER A 494 6.86 -11.12 5.84
CA SER A 494 5.88 -10.19 5.26
C SER A 494 6.22 -9.78 3.85
N MET A 495 5.17 -9.51 3.07
CA MET A 495 5.29 -8.74 1.83
C MET A 495 4.93 -7.27 2.08
N LEU A 496 5.88 -6.37 1.85
CA LEU A 496 5.64 -4.92 1.85
C LEU A 496 5.04 -4.49 0.52
N ASN A 497 5.69 -4.81 -0.61
CA ASN A 497 5.29 -4.50 -1.99
C ASN A 497 5.06 -3.01 -2.34
N ASN A 498 4.15 -2.32 -1.64
CA ASN A 498 3.70 -0.97 -1.97
C ASN A 498 4.15 0.06 -0.92
N PHE A 499 4.62 1.21 -1.42
CA PHE A 499 4.98 2.39 -0.64
C PHE A 499 4.07 3.59 -0.97
N GLY A 500 3.65 4.34 0.04
CA GLY A 500 2.84 5.55 -0.09
C GLY A 500 1.42 5.34 -0.65
N GLY A 501 0.98 4.10 -0.87
CA GLY A 501 -0.23 3.82 -1.65
C GLY A 501 -0.10 4.21 -3.12
N GLY A 502 1.12 4.41 -3.64
CA GLY A 502 1.34 4.83 -5.03
C GLY A 502 1.00 3.71 -6.01
N GLN A 503 0.42 4.05 -7.17
CA GLN A 503 0.10 3.09 -8.23
C GLN A 503 1.34 2.67 -9.03
N GLY A 504 1.21 1.56 -9.76
CA GLY A 504 2.23 1.02 -10.63
C GLY A 504 2.20 -0.51 -10.62
N LEU A 505 2.31 -1.13 -11.80
CA LEU A 505 2.37 -2.59 -11.85
C LEU A 505 3.76 -3.06 -11.39
N TYR A 506 3.86 -3.50 -10.13
CA TYR A 506 5.09 -3.96 -9.49
C TYR A 506 4.89 -5.25 -8.69
N GLY A 507 5.93 -6.10 -8.66
CA GLY A 507 5.95 -7.29 -7.84
C GLY A 507 7.21 -8.14 -8.01
N THR A 508 7.42 -9.03 -7.05
CA THR A 508 8.53 -10.00 -7.00
C THR A 508 7.99 -11.43 -7.00
N LEU A 509 7.05 -11.75 -7.91
CA LEU A 509 6.31 -13.01 -7.95
C LEU A 509 7.20 -14.27 -7.84
N PRO A 510 8.35 -14.38 -8.54
CA PRO A 510 9.22 -15.52 -8.35
C PRO A 510 9.75 -15.66 -6.92
N THR A 511 10.08 -14.53 -6.27
CA THR A 511 10.50 -14.49 -4.86
C THR A 511 9.37 -14.95 -3.94
N LEU A 512 8.14 -14.47 -4.16
CA LEU A 512 6.98 -14.86 -3.36
C LEU A 512 6.71 -16.37 -3.39
N LEU A 513 6.90 -17.00 -4.54
CA LEU A 513 6.63 -18.43 -4.72
C LEU A 513 7.68 -19.33 -4.05
N THR A 514 8.85 -18.81 -3.66
CA THR A 514 9.95 -19.63 -3.13
C THR A 514 10.45 -19.23 -1.75
N GLU A 515 10.62 -17.92 -1.49
CA GLU A 515 11.30 -17.44 -0.28
C GLU A 515 10.53 -17.67 1.03
N PRO A 516 9.19 -17.52 1.10
CA PRO A 516 8.45 -17.84 2.32
C PRO A 516 8.61 -19.31 2.74
N PHE A 517 8.53 -20.23 1.76
CA PHE A 517 8.79 -21.66 1.99
C PHE A 517 10.24 -21.91 2.44
N ARG A 518 11.21 -21.23 1.83
CA ARG A 518 12.62 -21.30 2.24
C ARG A 518 12.79 -20.85 3.69
N GLY A 519 12.20 -19.72 4.06
CA GLY A 519 12.19 -19.20 5.43
C GLY A 519 11.63 -20.20 6.43
N PHE A 520 10.49 -20.81 6.10
CA PHE A 520 9.85 -21.80 6.95
C PHE A 520 10.67 -23.09 7.12
N GLN A 521 11.29 -23.60 6.03
CA GLN A 521 12.09 -24.83 6.06
C GLN A 521 13.46 -24.64 6.71
N GLN A 522 14.13 -23.52 6.45
CA GLN A 522 15.52 -23.29 6.89
C GLN A 522 15.60 -22.70 8.30
N SER A 523 14.56 -21.98 8.75
CA SER A 523 14.47 -21.49 10.11
C SER A 523 14.25 -22.67 11.06
N ARG A 524 15.34 -23.15 11.68
CA ARG A 524 15.31 -24.30 12.59
C ARG A 524 14.42 -24.11 13.82
N LYS A 525 13.93 -22.90 14.12
CA LYS A 525 13.21 -22.60 15.37
C LYS A 525 12.04 -21.58 15.34
N VAL A 526 11.86 -20.68 14.36
CA VAL A 526 11.18 -19.39 14.71
C VAL A 526 10.26 -18.72 13.69
N MET A 527 10.15 -19.16 12.42
CA MET A 527 9.12 -18.59 11.55
C MET A 527 7.73 -19.09 12.00
N ARG A 528 6.93 -18.17 12.56
CA ARG A 528 5.59 -18.42 13.13
C ARG A 528 4.48 -17.74 12.35
N GLY A 529 4.80 -16.83 11.44
CA GLY A 529 3.76 -16.12 10.70
C GLY A 529 4.12 -15.83 9.26
N MET A 530 3.09 -15.54 8.48
CA MET A 530 3.18 -15.02 7.12
C MET A 530 2.13 -13.93 6.95
N GLY A 531 2.42 -12.86 6.21
CA GLY A 531 1.50 -11.75 6.12
C GLY A 531 1.78 -10.77 5.01
N ILE A 532 0.91 -9.75 4.94
CA ILE A 532 1.03 -8.63 4.01
C ILE A 532 0.98 -7.32 4.80
N THR A 533 1.91 -6.42 4.53
CA THR A 533 2.12 -5.18 5.27
C THR A 533 2.43 -4.03 4.31
N MET A 534 1.64 -3.91 3.25
CA MET A 534 1.74 -2.79 2.32
C MET A 534 1.42 -1.45 2.97
N GLU A 535 2.08 -0.38 2.51
CA GLU A 535 1.77 0.96 3.02
C GLU A 535 0.39 1.46 2.60
N GLY A 536 -0.11 1.04 1.42
CA GLY A 536 -1.46 1.31 0.96
C GLY A 536 -2.02 0.18 0.09
N ILE A 537 -3.34 0.03 0.09
CA ILE A 537 -4.06 -1.01 -0.65
C ILE A 537 -4.59 -0.51 -2.01
N ASN A 538 -5.47 -1.29 -2.67
CA ASN A 538 -6.04 -1.00 -4.00
C ASN A 538 -4.95 -0.90 -5.09
N ASN A 539 -4.07 -1.89 -5.12
CA ASN A 539 -3.03 -2.09 -6.12
C ASN A 539 -2.69 -3.59 -6.17
N ASN A 540 -2.09 -4.08 -7.25
CA ASN A 540 -1.40 -5.39 -7.33
C ASN A 540 -2.09 -6.59 -6.64
N GLU A 541 -3.43 -6.68 -6.72
CA GLU A 541 -4.25 -7.58 -5.87
C GLU A 541 -3.82 -9.05 -5.94
N TYR A 542 -3.39 -9.51 -7.13
CA TYR A 542 -2.87 -10.86 -7.32
C TYR A 542 -1.65 -11.18 -6.44
N MET A 543 -0.76 -10.21 -6.22
CA MET A 543 0.44 -10.40 -5.41
C MET A 543 0.08 -10.67 -3.95
N TYR A 544 -0.89 -9.93 -3.42
CA TYR A 544 -1.40 -10.14 -2.06
C TYR A 544 -2.11 -11.48 -1.93
N GLN A 545 -2.90 -11.85 -2.95
CA GLN A 545 -3.62 -13.12 -2.96
C GLN A 545 -2.65 -14.32 -2.93
N VAL A 546 -1.55 -14.27 -3.69
CA VAL A 546 -0.51 -15.32 -3.67
C VAL A 546 0.06 -15.50 -2.26
N VAL A 547 0.37 -14.42 -1.55
CA VAL A 547 0.92 -14.50 -0.18
C VAL A 547 -0.09 -15.11 0.80
N LEU A 548 -1.39 -14.81 0.65
CA LEU A 548 -2.43 -15.33 1.52
C LEU A 548 -2.78 -16.80 1.22
N ASP A 549 -2.62 -17.26 -0.02
CA ASP A 549 -2.91 -18.64 -0.40
C ASP A 549 -1.75 -19.60 -0.06
N ILE A 550 -0.49 -19.16 -0.13
CA ILE A 550 0.70 -19.99 0.17
C ILE A 550 0.58 -20.81 1.47
N PRO A 551 0.19 -20.24 2.63
CA PRO A 551 0.03 -20.99 3.88
C PRO A 551 -0.85 -22.23 3.76
N TRP A 552 -1.87 -22.20 2.89
CA TRP A 552 -2.92 -23.22 2.78
C TRP A 552 -2.65 -24.28 1.71
N GLU A 553 -1.62 -24.11 0.87
CA GLU A 553 -1.36 -24.99 -0.27
C GLU A 553 -0.79 -26.37 0.13
N SER A 554 -0.16 -26.49 1.31
CA SER A 554 0.82 -27.57 1.55
C SER A 554 0.38 -28.76 2.40
N VAL A 555 -0.92 -28.99 2.65
CA VAL A 555 -1.34 -30.12 3.49
C VAL A 555 -2.64 -30.76 2.99
N GLU A 556 -2.55 -31.75 2.11
CA GLU A 556 -3.47 -32.90 2.25
C GLU A 556 -3.05 -33.58 3.56
N ALA A 557 -3.95 -33.62 4.54
CA ALA A 557 -3.70 -34.05 5.91
C ALA A 557 -3.29 -35.54 6.03
N THR A 558 -2.07 -35.86 5.61
CA THR A 558 -1.43 -37.18 5.79
C THR A 558 -0.12 -37.10 6.57
N LEU A 559 0.22 -35.97 7.20
CA LEU A 559 1.48 -35.83 7.93
C LEU A 559 1.27 -35.41 9.38
N ASN A 560 1.94 -36.13 10.27
CA ASN A 560 2.13 -35.84 11.69
C ASN A 560 2.75 -34.44 11.84
N LEU A 561 1.92 -33.38 11.86
CA LEU A 561 2.37 -32.02 12.12
C LEU A 561 2.89 -31.95 13.58
N PRO A 562 4.14 -31.51 13.82
CA PRO A 562 4.69 -31.37 15.16
C PRO A 562 3.87 -30.43 16.05
N SER A 563 3.59 -30.83 17.29
CA SER A 563 3.05 -29.90 18.32
C SER A 563 4.09 -28.81 18.63
N ALA A 564 3.66 -27.54 18.66
CA ALA A 564 4.55 -26.41 18.98
C ALA A 564 4.89 -26.26 20.48
N ILE A 565 4.29 -27.06 21.37
CA ILE A 565 4.53 -26.99 22.83
C ILE A 565 5.60 -28.01 23.25
N ALA A 566 6.30 -28.61 22.29
CA ALA A 566 7.48 -29.35 22.64
C ALA A 566 8.48 -28.36 23.28
N SER A 567 8.79 -28.60 24.56
CA SER A 567 9.85 -27.92 25.30
C SER A 567 11.05 -27.64 24.38
N PRO A 568 11.78 -26.51 24.48
CA PRO A 568 12.94 -26.24 23.63
C PRO A 568 13.99 -27.36 23.62
N ASN A 569 13.92 -28.29 24.57
CA ASN A 569 14.76 -29.49 24.66
C ASN A 569 14.20 -30.74 23.93
N ASN A 570 12.99 -30.68 23.37
CA ASN A 570 12.28 -31.81 22.77
C ASN A 570 11.58 -31.39 21.46
N ILE A 571 12.30 -30.71 20.57
CA ILE A 571 11.80 -30.33 19.25
C ILE A 571 11.51 -31.61 18.45
N PRO A 572 10.25 -31.92 18.06
CA PRO A 572 9.99 -33.00 17.13
C PRO A 572 10.67 -32.61 15.83
N GLU A 573 11.47 -33.52 15.29
CA GLU A 573 12.15 -33.35 14.02
C GLU A 573 11.13 -32.86 12.98
N ARG A 574 11.25 -31.59 12.52
CA ARG A 574 10.33 -31.06 11.51
C ARG A 574 10.49 -31.92 10.27
N GLN A 575 9.45 -32.68 9.91
CA GLN A 575 9.47 -33.35 8.63
C GLN A 575 9.47 -32.29 7.53
N PRO A 576 10.34 -32.40 6.51
CA PRO A 576 10.25 -31.57 5.32
C PRO A 576 8.82 -31.59 4.78
N LEU A 577 8.31 -30.43 4.34
CA LEU A 577 7.11 -30.42 3.53
C LEU A 577 7.45 -31.16 2.22
N ASP A 578 6.87 -32.35 2.01
CA ASP A 578 7.10 -33.17 0.81
C ASP A 578 6.41 -32.59 -0.46
N GLN A 579 5.74 -31.43 -0.34
CA GLN A 579 5.02 -30.81 -1.46
C GLN A 579 5.85 -29.74 -2.18
N PRO A 580 5.74 -29.65 -3.51
CA PRO A 580 6.39 -28.60 -4.28
C PRO A 580 5.79 -27.23 -3.95
N PRO A 581 6.55 -26.13 -4.12
CA PRO A 581 6.01 -24.78 -4.02
C PRO A 581 4.82 -24.56 -4.97
N LEU A 582 3.98 -23.56 -4.66
CA LEU A 582 2.81 -23.17 -5.45
C LEU A 582 3.18 -22.99 -6.94
N ASP A 583 2.44 -23.67 -7.83
CA ASP A 583 2.56 -23.46 -9.27
C ASP A 583 1.95 -22.11 -9.66
N GLY A 584 2.80 -21.09 -9.78
CA GLY A 584 2.38 -19.73 -10.06
C GLY A 584 1.63 -19.54 -11.38
N GLN A 585 1.87 -20.36 -12.41
CA GLN A 585 1.16 -20.22 -13.68
C GLN A 585 -0.24 -20.83 -13.59
N LYS A 586 -0.36 -22.01 -12.98
CA LYS A 586 -1.67 -22.64 -12.73
C LYS A 586 -2.52 -21.79 -11.79
N HIS A 587 -1.90 -21.24 -10.74
CA HIS A 587 -2.56 -20.34 -9.79
C HIS A 587 -3.05 -19.05 -10.47
N LEU A 588 -2.23 -18.43 -11.34
CA LEU A 588 -2.63 -17.25 -12.09
C LEU A 588 -3.83 -17.53 -13.00
N GLU A 589 -3.82 -18.64 -13.73
CA GLU A 589 -4.95 -18.98 -14.60
C GLU A 589 -6.24 -19.19 -13.79
N ALA A 590 -6.16 -19.94 -12.69
CA ALA A 590 -7.30 -20.12 -11.80
C ALA A 590 -7.81 -18.78 -11.26
N TYR A 591 -6.90 -17.87 -10.88
CA TYR A 591 -7.23 -16.53 -10.40
C TYR A 591 -7.99 -15.71 -11.43
N LEU A 592 -7.53 -15.66 -12.67
CA LEU A 592 -8.20 -14.88 -13.71
C LEU A 592 -9.59 -15.44 -14.06
N ARG A 593 -9.76 -16.76 -14.01
CA ARG A 593 -11.05 -17.41 -14.26
C ARG A 593 -12.08 -17.09 -13.18
N ARG A 594 -11.71 -17.14 -11.89
CA ARG A 594 -12.62 -16.71 -10.82
C ARG A 594 -12.84 -15.19 -10.81
N ARG A 595 -11.81 -14.40 -11.16
CA ARG A 595 -11.84 -12.94 -11.14
C ARG A 595 -12.66 -12.32 -12.27
N TYR A 596 -12.72 -12.92 -13.46
CA TYR A 596 -13.48 -12.35 -14.60
C TYR A 596 -14.61 -13.24 -15.11
N GLY A 597 -14.61 -14.53 -14.78
CA GLY A 597 -15.56 -15.49 -15.31
C GLY A 597 -14.89 -16.68 -16.00
N PRO A 598 -15.22 -17.93 -15.65
CA PRO A 598 -14.57 -19.11 -16.23
C PRO A 598 -14.70 -19.16 -17.76
N ASP A 599 -15.87 -18.79 -18.26
CA ASP A 599 -16.23 -18.81 -19.68
C ASP A 599 -15.86 -17.50 -20.39
N GLN A 600 -15.88 -16.38 -19.66
CA GLN A 600 -15.54 -15.04 -20.17
C GLN A 600 -14.02 -14.81 -20.27
N THR A 601 -13.21 -15.53 -19.49
CA THR A 601 -11.75 -15.43 -19.52
C THR A 601 -11.18 -16.19 -20.72
N SER A 602 -10.98 -15.47 -21.82
CA SER A 602 -10.37 -16.01 -23.04
C SER A 602 -8.89 -16.37 -22.87
N SER A 603 -8.38 -17.26 -23.75
CA SER A 603 -6.95 -17.59 -23.80
C SER A 603 -6.07 -16.36 -24.08
N ALA A 604 -6.58 -15.36 -24.80
CA ALA A 604 -5.85 -14.12 -25.05
C ALA A 604 -5.65 -13.29 -23.78
N VAL A 605 -6.67 -13.23 -22.91
CA VAL A 605 -6.57 -12.58 -21.59
C VAL A 605 -5.57 -13.31 -20.71
N ILE A 606 -5.59 -14.65 -20.70
CA ILE A 606 -4.62 -15.46 -19.95
C ILE A 606 -3.19 -15.23 -20.48
N GLU A 607 -2.99 -15.21 -21.79
CA GLU A 607 -1.68 -14.97 -22.40
C GLU A 607 -1.14 -13.56 -22.07
N ALA A 608 -2.02 -12.54 -22.09
CA ALA A 608 -1.67 -11.18 -21.72
C ALA A 608 -1.18 -11.13 -20.26
N TRP A 609 -1.93 -11.73 -19.33
CA TRP A 609 -1.53 -11.78 -17.93
C TRP A 609 -0.33 -12.67 -17.64
N THR A 610 -0.15 -13.77 -18.37
CA THR A 610 1.10 -14.54 -18.31
C THR A 610 2.29 -13.73 -18.80
N THR A 611 2.11 -12.84 -19.77
CA THR A 611 3.16 -11.92 -20.20
C THR A 611 3.45 -10.90 -19.11
N LEU A 612 2.41 -10.27 -18.54
CA LEU A 612 2.54 -9.30 -17.45
C LEU A 612 3.20 -9.89 -16.20
N SER A 613 2.82 -11.11 -15.80
CA SER A 613 3.41 -11.77 -14.63
C SER A 613 4.90 -12.08 -14.79
N ARG A 614 5.37 -12.22 -16.04
CA ARG A 614 6.78 -12.43 -16.41
C ARG A 614 7.51 -11.12 -16.74
N THR A 615 6.86 -9.97 -16.54
CA THR A 615 7.44 -8.64 -16.75
C THR A 615 7.23 -7.78 -15.50
N VAL A 616 6.03 -7.22 -15.33
CA VAL A 616 5.68 -6.25 -14.29
C VAL A 616 5.56 -6.86 -12.88
N TRP A 617 5.52 -8.19 -12.77
CA TRP A 617 5.62 -8.87 -11.48
C TRP A 617 6.87 -9.76 -11.37
N ASP A 618 7.77 -9.70 -12.35
CA ASP A 618 9.07 -10.40 -12.33
C ASP A 618 10.22 -9.40 -12.11
N CYS A 619 10.13 -8.60 -11.04
CA CYS A 619 11.25 -7.74 -10.66
C CYS A 619 12.34 -8.57 -9.98
N ARG A 620 13.44 -8.82 -10.71
CA ARG A 620 14.66 -9.48 -10.17
C ARG A 620 15.81 -8.52 -9.92
N THR A 621 15.53 -7.22 -9.96
CA THR A 621 16.56 -6.19 -9.73
C THR A 621 16.63 -5.84 -8.24
N ASN A 622 17.63 -5.07 -7.83
CA ASN A 622 17.70 -4.51 -6.47
C ASN A 622 16.75 -3.32 -6.26
N GLN A 623 15.71 -3.19 -7.09
CA GLN A 623 14.72 -2.13 -6.95
C GLN A 623 13.93 -2.32 -5.65
N MET A 624 13.76 -1.23 -4.92
CA MET A 624 13.28 -1.25 -3.53
C MET A 624 11.84 -0.77 -3.37
N ALA A 625 11.10 -0.54 -4.45
CA ALA A 625 9.70 -0.10 -4.42
C ALA A 625 9.12 -0.18 -5.83
N GLN A 626 7.82 0.07 -5.99
CA GLN A 626 7.25 0.35 -7.31
C GLN A 626 7.94 1.56 -7.99
N SER A 627 8.04 1.53 -9.32
CA SER A 627 8.68 2.60 -10.07
C SER A 627 7.84 3.88 -10.03
N ARG A 628 8.50 5.04 -9.90
CA ARG A 628 7.86 6.34 -10.03
C ARG A 628 7.59 6.67 -11.48
N SER A 629 6.41 7.22 -11.72
CA SER A 629 6.06 7.73 -13.02
C SER A 629 6.74 9.09 -13.26
N TYR A 630 6.91 9.45 -14.52
CA TYR A 630 7.26 10.84 -14.84
C TYR A 630 6.07 11.76 -14.60
N LEU A 631 4.85 11.24 -14.68
CA LEU A 631 3.62 12.00 -14.50
C LEU A 631 3.57 12.71 -13.15
N ASP A 632 3.89 11.99 -12.08
CA ASP A 632 3.59 12.35 -10.70
C ASP A 632 4.79 12.94 -9.94
N ILE A 633 5.94 13.10 -10.59
CA ILE A 633 7.10 13.82 -10.05
C ILE A 633 7.27 15.19 -10.74
N THR A 634 7.98 16.10 -10.09
CA THR A 634 8.22 17.44 -10.64
C THR A 634 8.94 17.38 -12.00
N PRO A 635 8.34 17.90 -13.10
CA PRO A 635 8.95 17.88 -14.42
C PRO A 635 10.32 18.58 -14.44
N ALA A 636 11.28 18.02 -15.16
CA ALA A 636 12.63 18.55 -15.31
C ALA A 636 13.25 18.09 -16.64
N LEU A 637 14.38 18.67 -17.06
CA LEU A 637 15.10 18.16 -18.25
C LEU A 637 15.71 16.78 -18.01
N ASP A 638 16.06 16.47 -16.76
CA ASP A 638 16.48 15.14 -16.32
C ASP A 638 15.48 14.62 -15.29
N MET A 639 14.74 13.59 -15.69
CA MET A 639 13.71 12.95 -14.89
C MET A 639 14.18 11.60 -14.33
N TYR A 640 15.41 11.19 -14.62
CA TYR A 640 15.93 9.92 -14.14
C TYR A 640 16.23 9.99 -12.64
N ARG A 641 15.54 9.16 -11.85
CA ARG A 641 15.84 8.94 -10.42
C ARG A 641 16.31 7.49 -10.21
N SER A 642 17.48 7.31 -9.61
CA SER A 642 17.97 6.00 -9.16
C SER A 642 17.74 5.79 -7.66
N GLY A 643 17.61 4.54 -7.21
CA GLY A 643 17.49 4.20 -5.80
C GLY A 643 16.06 3.86 -5.38
N PHE A 644 15.67 4.30 -4.19
CA PHE A 644 14.30 4.12 -3.67
C PHE A 644 13.30 4.82 -4.60
N MET A 645 12.21 4.12 -4.94
CA MET A 645 11.18 4.63 -5.86
C MET A 645 11.78 5.21 -7.16
N THR A 646 12.61 4.41 -7.83
CA THR A 646 13.27 4.78 -9.09
C THR A 646 12.26 5.06 -10.21
N THR A 647 12.60 5.94 -11.15
CA THR A 647 11.81 6.16 -12.37
C THR A 647 12.19 5.21 -13.51
N LYS A 648 13.08 4.26 -13.25
CA LYS A 648 13.47 3.23 -14.21
C LYS A 648 12.52 2.05 -14.10
N PHE A 649 12.05 1.55 -15.24
CA PHE A 649 11.30 0.30 -15.31
C PHE A 649 12.27 -0.86 -15.58
N TRP A 650 12.12 -1.98 -14.88
CA TRP A 650 13.04 -3.13 -14.96
C TRP A 650 12.68 -4.12 -16.08
N TYR A 651 11.48 -4.00 -16.63
CA TYR A 651 10.91 -4.95 -17.58
C TYR A 651 11.05 -4.47 -19.03
N ASN A 652 10.93 -5.40 -19.97
CA ASN A 652 10.87 -5.10 -21.40
C ASN A 652 9.51 -4.45 -21.73
N GLN A 653 9.55 -3.19 -22.17
CA GLN A 653 8.33 -2.40 -22.40
C GLN A 653 7.56 -2.90 -23.63
N SER A 654 8.24 -3.42 -24.65
CA SER A 654 7.56 -3.92 -25.86
C SER A 654 6.65 -5.11 -25.56
N LYS A 655 7.03 -5.98 -24.62
CA LYS A 655 6.18 -7.09 -24.15
C LYS A 655 4.95 -6.59 -23.42
N VAL A 656 5.08 -5.57 -22.58
CA VAL A 656 3.95 -4.98 -21.85
C VAL A 656 2.98 -4.28 -22.80
N VAL A 657 3.48 -3.53 -23.79
CA VAL A 657 2.64 -2.93 -24.85
C VAL A 657 1.90 -4.01 -25.66
N LYS A 658 2.55 -5.15 -25.95
CA LYS A 658 1.89 -6.28 -26.61
C LYS A 658 0.77 -6.88 -25.75
N ALA A 659 1.03 -7.08 -24.46
CA ALA A 659 0.03 -7.61 -23.52
C ALA A 659 -1.17 -6.66 -23.37
N TRP A 660 -0.92 -5.35 -23.30
CA TRP A 660 -1.98 -4.32 -23.34
C TRP A 660 -2.85 -4.45 -24.59
N GLY A 661 -2.22 -4.61 -25.76
CA GLY A 661 -2.93 -4.85 -27.01
C GLY A 661 -3.79 -6.11 -26.99
N GLN A 662 -3.24 -7.22 -26.51
CA GLN A 662 -4.00 -8.48 -26.38
C GLN A 662 -5.22 -8.30 -25.46
N LEU A 663 -5.04 -7.61 -24.33
CA LEU A 663 -6.12 -7.36 -23.37
C LEU A 663 -7.22 -6.48 -23.98
N VAL A 664 -6.87 -5.31 -24.52
CA VAL A 664 -7.86 -4.38 -25.10
C VAL A 664 -8.52 -4.98 -26.34
N GLN A 665 -7.76 -5.61 -27.25
CA GLN A 665 -8.32 -6.19 -28.46
C GLN A 665 -9.25 -7.37 -28.17
N SER A 666 -9.04 -8.10 -27.07
CA SER A 666 -9.95 -9.18 -26.64
C SER A 666 -11.35 -8.69 -26.28
N THR A 667 -11.53 -7.38 -26.06
CA THR A 667 -12.82 -6.75 -25.76
C THR A 667 -13.55 -6.19 -26.98
N GLU A 668 -12.95 -6.26 -28.18
CA GLU A 668 -13.55 -5.67 -29.38
C GLU A 668 -14.77 -6.46 -29.87
N THR A 669 -15.88 -5.76 -30.07
CA THR A 669 -17.10 -6.29 -30.68
C THR A 669 -17.53 -5.41 -31.86
N VAL A 670 -18.45 -5.92 -32.70
CA VAL A 670 -19.06 -5.11 -33.77
C VAL A 670 -19.81 -3.90 -33.19
N ALA A 671 -20.48 -4.10 -32.05
CA ALA A 671 -21.20 -3.05 -31.34
C ALA A 671 -20.24 -1.99 -30.77
N SER A 672 -19.14 -2.39 -30.14
CA SER A 672 -18.14 -1.44 -29.64
C SER A 672 -17.53 -0.62 -30.76
N LYS A 673 -17.18 -1.22 -31.91
CA LYS A 673 -16.69 -0.50 -33.11
C LYS A 673 -17.70 0.49 -33.68
N THR A 674 -19.00 0.20 -33.56
CA THR A 674 -20.06 1.12 -34.02
C THR A 674 -20.27 2.26 -33.03
N ARG A 675 -20.21 1.97 -31.72
CA ARG A 675 -20.29 2.98 -30.63
C ARG A 675 -19.08 3.92 -30.62
N ARG A 676 -17.89 3.40 -30.96
CA ARG A 676 -16.69 4.18 -31.29
C ARG A 676 -16.87 4.82 -32.67
N GLY A 677 -17.80 5.78 -32.78
CA GLY A 677 -17.99 6.56 -34.00
C GLY A 677 -16.65 7.13 -34.46
N HIS A 678 -16.37 7.06 -35.77
CA HIS A 678 -15.13 7.49 -36.46
C HIS A 678 -14.81 9.00 -36.37
N GLY A 679 -15.17 9.68 -35.27
CA GLY A 679 -15.04 11.11 -35.08
C GLY A 679 -13.91 11.44 -34.11
N MET A 680 -12.85 12.02 -34.66
CA MET A 680 -11.76 12.72 -33.96
C MET A 680 -10.74 11.85 -33.21
N LEU A 681 -9.66 11.43 -33.90
CA LEU A 681 -8.26 11.51 -33.42
C LEU A 681 -7.29 10.75 -34.34
N GLN A 682 -7.10 11.24 -35.57
CA GLN A 682 -5.96 10.84 -36.41
C GLN A 682 -4.91 11.95 -36.58
N ASN A 683 -5.21 13.21 -36.24
CA ASN A 683 -4.34 14.32 -36.61
C ASN A 683 -3.06 14.39 -35.75
N SER A 684 -3.14 14.27 -34.42
CA SER A 684 -1.96 14.42 -33.53
C SER A 684 -0.94 13.27 -33.66
N VAL A 685 -1.41 12.03 -33.85
CA VAL A 685 -0.53 10.84 -33.94
C VAL A 685 0.06 10.67 -35.36
N GLN A 686 -0.68 11.03 -36.40
CA GLN A 686 -0.11 11.15 -37.76
C GLN A 686 0.99 12.21 -37.79
N GLN A 687 0.86 13.28 -36.99
CA GLN A 687 1.89 14.30 -36.83
C GLN A 687 3.16 13.74 -36.16
N VAL A 688 3.04 12.88 -35.14
CA VAL A 688 4.18 12.14 -34.53
C VAL A 688 4.92 11.28 -35.55
N LEU A 689 4.18 10.56 -36.39
CA LEU A 689 4.74 9.72 -37.43
C LEU A 689 5.46 10.58 -38.49
N ARG A 690 4.87 11.70 -38.93
CA ARG A 690 5.49 12.62 -39.92
C ARG A 690 6.71 13.36 -39.37
N ILE A 691 6.62 13.92 -38.16
CA ILE A 691 7.71 14.63 -37.49
C ILE A 691 8.87 13.67 -37.17
N GLY A 692 8.58 12.46 -36.67
CA GLY A 692 9.58 11.43 -36.39
C GLY A 692 10.30 10.91 -37.64
N MET A 693 9.67 11.01 -38.82
CA MET A 693 10.28 10.68 -40.12
C MET A 693 11.08 11.84 -40.74
N GLY A 694 11.18 13.00 -40.07
CA GLY A 694 11.85 14.19 -40.61
C GLY A 694 11.11 14.83 -41.79
N GLN A 695 9.83 14.51 -41.98
CA GLN A 695 8.97 15.09 -43.01
C GLN A 695 8.15 16.23 -42.40
N ALA A 696 8.78 17.37 -42.16
CA ALA A 696 8.08 18.61 -41.86
C ALA A 696 7.97 19.44 -43.14
N SER A 697 6.81 19.40 -43.81
CA SER A 697 6.35 20.55 -44.60
C SER A 697 5.35 21.32 -43.75
N LEU A 698 5.60 22.62 -43.60
CA LEU A 698 4.71 23.59 -42.97
C LEU A 698 3.40 23.63 -43.76
N ASP A 699 2.31 23.12 -43.19
CA ASP A 699 0.96 23.53 -43.60
C ASP A 699 0.27 24.17 -42.40
N THR A 700 0.60 25.45 -42.22
CA THR A 700 -0.24 26.43 -41.52
C THR A 700 -0.31 27.66 -42.41
N SER A 701 -1.40 27.85 -43.15
CA SER A 701 -2.03 29.16 -43.25
C SER A 701 -3.39 29.14 -43.97
N SER A 702 -4.20 30.08 -43.50
CA SER A 702 -5.57 30.46 -43.79
C SER A 702 -5.80 31.11 -45.16
N GLN A 703 -7.10 31.28 -45.47
CA GLN A 703 -7.73 32.05 -46.54
C GLN A 703 -7.00 33.32 -47.06
N GLU A 704 -7.15 33.50 -48.38
CA GLU A 704 -7.23 34.74 -49.20
C GLU A 704 -6.01 35.64 -49.42
N ALA A 705 -5.43 35.58 -50.63
CA ALA A 705 -5.58 36.60 -51.72
C ALA A 705 -4.30 36.82 -52.58
N GLN A 706 -4.44 36.51 -53.87
CA GLN A 706 -3.93 37.19 -55.10
C GLN A 706 -2.43 37.28 -55.46
N SER A 707 -2.10 36.69 -56.63
CA SER A 707 -1.24 37.12 -57.78
C SER A 707 0.11 37.81 -57.51
N GLU A 708 1.25 37.54 -58.17
CA GLU A 708 1.54 37.06 -59.53
C GLU A 708 3.06 36.69 -59.62
N ASP A 709 3.44 36.04 -60.72
CA ASP A 709 4.76 35.62 -61.23
C ASP A 709 6.08 36.25 -60.71
N ILE A 710 7.15 35.43 -60.65
CA ILE A 710 8.27 35.44 -61.63
C ILE A 710 9.29 34.32 -61.29
N LEU A 711 9.63 33.57 -62.35
CA LEU A 711 10.61 32.49 -62.45
C LEU A 711 12.01 33.01 -62.86
N ALA A 712 13.04 32.21 -62.56
CA ALA A 712 14.47 32.29 -62.97
C ALA A 712 15.37 33.22 -62.12
N SER A 713 16.59 32.84 -61.69
CA SER A 713 17.66 32.17 -62.45
C SER A 713 18.85 31.67 -61.58
N LEU A 714 19.28 30.41 -61.80
CA LEU A 714 20.66 29.84 -61.87
C LEU A 714 21.63 29.87 -60.63
N PRO A 715 22.70 29.04 -60.57
CA PRO A 715 22.89 27.67 -61.08
C PRO A 715 23.49 26.68 -60.04
N VAL A 716 23.39 25.39 -60.38
CA VAL A 716 24.13 24.28 -59.77
C VAL A 716 25.50 24.18 -60.43
N ASP A 717 26.59 24.12 -59.67
CA ASP A 717 27.67 23.19 -60.00
C ASP A 717 28.38 22.64 -58.75
N SER A 718 28.69 21.36 -58.92
CA SER A 718 29.34 20.38 -58.10
C SER A 718 30.83 20.65 -57.86
N ARG A 719 31.33 20.27 -56.68
CA ARG A 719 32.44 19.32 -56.57
C ARG A 719 32.61 18.77 -55.16
N GLU A 720 32.67 17.45 -55.15
CA GLU A 720 32.77 16.51 -54.05
C GLU A 720 34.16 16.44 -53.38
N ARG A 721 34.13 16.01 -52.11
CA ARG A 721 35.06 15.11 -51.39
C ARG A 721 36.43 15.65 -50.92
N LYS A 722 36.57 15.75 -49.60
CA LYS A 722 37.16 14.71 -48.71
C LYS A 722 37.24 15.18 -47.26
N ALA A 723 36.57 14.46 -46.34
CA ALA A 723 37.15 13.99 -45.07
C ALA A 723 36.10 13.15 -44.33
N ALA A 724 36.23 11.83 -44.44
CA ALA A 724 35.48 10.86 -43.66
C ALA A 724 36.08 10.77 -42.25
N LEU A 725 35.28 11.09 -41.23
CA LEU A 725 35.27 10.52 -39.89
C LEU A 725 34.05 11.12 -39.15
N SER A 726 33.21 10.25 -38.55
CA SER A 726 31.92 10.54 -37.88
C SER A 726 30.70 10.68 -38.82
N LYS A 727 29.99 9.55 -39.04
CA LYS A 727 28.54 9.57 -39.34
C LYS A 727 27.78 9.86 -38.06
N SER A 728 26.84 10.80 -38.09
CA SER A 728 25.96 11.09 -36.95
C SER A 728 24.99 9.92 -36.71
N PHE A 729 24.51 9.77 -35.47
CA PHE A 729 23.55 8.72 -35.08
C PHE A 729 22.29 8.71 -35.97
N SER A 730 21.83 9.89 -36.38
CA SER A 730 20.70 10.10 -37.30
C SER A 730 20.92 9.52 -38.71
N GLU A 731 22.17 9.49 -39.20
CA GLU A 731 22.52 8.89 -40.49
C GLU A 731 22.59 7.36 -40.40
N ARG A 732 23.02 6.82 -39.25
CA ARG A 732 23.04 5.35 -39.01
C ARG A 732 21.62 4.78 -38.91
N ILE A 733 20.69 5.53 -38.32
CA ILE A 733 19.27 5.18 -38.29
C ILE A 733 18.65 5.25 -39.70
N ARG A 734 18.99 6.28 -40.48
CA ARG A 734 18.53 6.41 -41.87
C ARG A 734 19.04 5.26 -42.75
N ASP A 735 20.29 4.84 -42.57
CA ASP A 735 20.89 3.72 -43.28
C ASP A 735 20.33 2.37 -42.81
N ALA A 736 20.04 2.19 -41.51
CA ALA A 736 19.40 1.00 -40.98
C ALA A 736 17.95 0.85 -41.48
N ILE A 737 17.20 1.96 -41.57
CA ILE A 737 15.84 1.99 -42.12
C ILE A 737 15.86 1.75 -43.63
N LYS A 738 16.82 2.34 -44.37
CA LYS A 738 17.01 2.07 -45.80
C LYS A 738 17.45 0.64 -46.10
N ASN A 739 18.26 0.02 -45.25
CA ASN A 739 18.66 -1.37 -45.41
C ASN A 739 17.51 -2.34 -45.07
N THR A 740 16.71 -2.05 -44.04
CA THR A 740 15.53 -2.87 -43.69
C THR A 740 14.40 -2.72 -44.72
N LEU A 741 14.14 -1.50 -45.22
CA LEU A 741 13.17 -1.29 -46.31
C LEU A 741 13.71 -1.75 -47.66
N GLY A 742 15.02 -1.60 -47.92
CA GLY A 742 15.71 -2.07 -49.12
C GLY A 742 15.64 -3.59 -49.27
N GLN A 743 15.86 -4.33 -48.16
CA GLN A 743 15.67 -5.79 -48.11
C GLN A 743 14.20 -6.21 -48.26
N MET A 744 13.24 -5.37 -47.86
CA MET A 744 11.81 -5.61 -48.11
C MET A 744 11.37 -5.29 -49.54
N THR A 745 12.03 -4.36 -50.25
CA THR A 745 11.77 -4.08 -51.67
C THR A 745 12.49 -5.02 -52.62
N ASP A 746 13.69 -5.51 -52.31
CA ASP A 746 14.37 -6.54 -53.12
C ASP A 746 13.66 -7.91 -53.04
N ASN A 747 13.00 -8.21 -51.91
CA ASN A 747 12.13 -9.39 -51.77
C ASN A 747 10.77 -9.26 -52.48
N ARG A 748 10.41 -8.08 -53.02
CA ARG A 748 9.20 -7.94 -53.85
C ARG A 748 9.44 -8.24 -55.34
N ASN A 749 10.69 -8.22 -55.81
CA ASN A 749 11.02 -8.36 -57.24
C ASN A 749 11.87 -9.59 -57.60
N ARG A 750 12.09 -10.51 -56.65
CA ARG A 750 12.65 -11.85 -56.94
C ARG A 750 11.82 -12.95 -56.30
N VAL A 751 10.64 -13.20 -56.85
CA VAL A 751 9.98 -14.51 -56.76
C VAL A 751 9.50 -14.87 -58.15
N ASN A 752 10.41 -15.43 -58.95
CA ASN A 752 10.06 -16.32 -60.05
C ASN A 752 10.30 -17.74 -59.55
N ALA A 753 9.24 -18.55 -59.61
CA ALA A 753 9.15 -20.01 -59.62
C ALA A 753 9.96 -20.81 -58.57
N ASP A 754 9.22 -21.67 -57.88
CA ASP A 754 9.69 -22.83 -57.10
C ASP A 754 10.29 -22.54 -55.71
N ASP A 755 9.41 -22.36 -54.72
CA ASP A 755 9.38 -23.23 -53.53
C ASP A 755 8.24 -22.87 -52.55
N ASN A 756 7.73 -23.91 -51.90
CA ASN A 756 6.40 -24.06 -51.28
C ASN A 756 6.17 -23.24 -49.97
N PRO A 757 5.18 -22.32 -49.90
CA PRO A 757 4.85 -21.58 -48.66
C PRO A 757 3.62 -22.17 -47.94
N THR A 758 3.84 -23.13 -47.06
CA THR A 758 2.87 -23.54 -46.03
C THR A 758 3.48 -23.36 -44.65
N SER A 759 3.43 -22.13 -44.11
CA SER A 759 3.70 -21.82 -42.71
C SER A 759 3.35 -20.36 -42.42
N PHE A 760 2.68 -20.09 -41.30
CA PHE A 760 2.24 -18.78 -40.78
C PHE A 760 0.96 -18.16 -41.36
N ALA A 761 0.81 -17.98 -42.68
CA ALA A 761 -0.42 -17.38 -43.24
C ALA A 761 -1.67 -18.28 -43.09
N THR A 762 -1.47 -19.60 -43.04
CA THR A 762 -2.54 -20.60 -42.82
C THR A 762 -3.00 -20.67 -41.36
N LEU A 763 -2.17 -20.23 -40.40
CA LEU A 763 -2.54 -20.17 -38.98
C LEU A 763 -3.47 -18.99 -38.67
N LEU A 764 -3.39 -17.89 -39.43
CA LEU A 764 -4.27 -16.72 -39.27
C LEU A 764 -5.59 -16.81 -40.07
N LYS A 765 -5.70 -17.74 -41.03
CA LYS A 765 -6.91 -17.91 -41.87
C LYS A 765 -7.82 -19.07 -41.45
N ARG A 766 -7.52 -19.76 -40.35
CA ARG A 766 -8.38 -20.81 -39.77
C ARG A 766 -8.79 -20.48 -38.32
N SER A 767 -9.45 -19.34 -38.16
CA SER A 767 -10.58 -19.18 -37.26
C SER A 767 -11.25 -17.85 -37.56
N ALA A 768 -12.22 -17.85 -38.49
CA ALA A 768 -13.32 -16.92 -38.32
C ALA A 768 -14.07 -17.42 -37.07
N ALA A 769 -13.57 -17.08 -35.88
CA ALA A 769 -14.32 -17.23 -34.66
C ALA A 769 -15.65 -16.48 -34.86
N PRO A 770 -16.79 -17.03 -34.43
CA PRO A 770 -18.03 -16.26 -34.43
C PRO A 770 -17.77 -14.91 -33.75
N ALA A 771 -18.36 -13.84 -34.26
CA ALA A 771 -18.26 -12.54 -33.61
C ALA A 771 -18.77 -12.71 -32.18
N LEU A 772 -17.88 -12.60 -31.19
CA LEU A 772 -18.22 -12.73 -29.78
C LEU A 772 -19.26 -11.66 -29.45
N SER A 773 -20.32 -12.07 -28.73
CA SER A 773 -21.27 -11.11 -28.20
C SER A 773 -20.68 -10.44 -26.97
N GLU A 774 -21.15 -9.24 -26.62
CA GLU A 774 -20.70 -8.56 -25.39
C GLU A 774 -21.03 -9.35 -24.12
N ALA A 775 -22.03 -10.25 -24.17
CA ALA A 775 -22.39 -11.13 -23.07
C ALA A 775 -21.36 -12.25 -22.83
N ASP A 776 -20.55 -12.58 -23.84
CA ASP A 776 -19.50 -13.61 -23.74
C ASP A 776 -18.18 -13.04 -23.18
N LEU A 777 -18.15 -11.75 -22.83
CA LEU A 777 -16.97 -11.02 -22.42
C LEU A 777 -17.14 -10.45 -21.00
N PRO A 778 -16.06 -10.26 -20.23
CA PRO A 778 -16.13 -9.79 -18.85
C PRO A 778 -16.31 -8.26 -18.74
N LEU A 779 -16.95 -7.61 -19.71
CA LEU A 779 -16.96 -6.14 -19.84
C LEU A 779 -17.66 -5.43 -18.67
N ASN A 780 -18.63 -6.11 -18.05
CA ASN A 780 -19.38 -5.58 -16.92
C ASN A 780 -18.75 -5.92 -15.55
N GLU A 781 -17.71 -6.76 -15.53
CA GLU A 781 -17.05 -7.17 -14.29
C GLU A 781 -16.14 -6.04 -13.77
N SER A 782 -16.43 -5.54 -12.57
CA SER A 782 -15.68 -4.42 -11.96
C SER A 782 -14.18 -4.71 -11.89
N SER A 783 -13.80 -5.92 -11.48
CA SER A 783 -12.41 -6.39 -11.43
C SER A 783 -11.72 -6.36 -12.80
N PHE A 784 -12.42 -6.72 -13.88
CA PHE A 784 -11.88 -6.65 -15.24
C PHE A 784 -11.70 -5.21 -15.71
N ARG A 785 -12.67 -4.33 -15.42
CA ARG A 785 -12.57 -2.90 -15.72
C ARG A 785 -11.40 -2.26 -14.96
N TYR A 786 -11.23 -2.59 -13.68
CA TYR A 786 -10.11 -2.14 -12.86
C TYR A 786 -8.77 -2.48 -13.52
N ASP A 787 -8.62 -3.75 -13.92
CA ASP A 787 -7.39 -4.24 -14.52
C ASP A 787 -7.12 -3.63 -15.91
N ILE A 788 -8.16 -3.37 -16.72
CA ILE A 788 -8.01 -2.62 -17.97
C ILE A 788 -7.53 -1.18 -17.72
N VAL A 789 -8.07 -0.50 -16.71
CA VAL A 789 -7.61 0.84 -16.32
C VAL A 789 -6.15 0.79 -15.91
N ASP A 790 -5.76 -0.14 -15.02
CA ASP A 790 -4.41 -0.21 -14.48
C ASP A 790 -3.36 -0.54 -15.56
N VAL A 791 -3.64 -1.49 -16.45
CA VAL A 791 -2.75 -1.82 -17.57
C VAL A 791 -2.66 -0.67 -18.57
N THR A 792 -3.78 -0.03 -18.92
CA THR A 792 -3.77 1.11 -19.86
C THR A 792 -3.01 2.30 -19.27
N ARG A 793 -3.26 2.62 -17.99
CA ARG A 793 -2.52 3.62 -17.22
C ARG A 793 -1.03 3.32 -17.23
N GLU A 794 -0.61 2.09 -16.92
CA GLU A 794 0.80 1.69 -16.93
C GLU A 794 1.46 2.00 -18.29
N ILE A 795 0.80 1.73 -19.41
CA ILE A 795 1.35 2.09 -20.74
C ILE A 795 1.52 3.60 -20.90
N MET A 796 0.50 4.37 -20.52
CA MET A 796 0.54 5.82 -20.68
C MET A 796 1.67 6.43 -19.84
N VAL A 797 1.86 5.94 -18.62
CA VAL A 797 2.78 6.55 -17.66
C VAL A 797 4.20 5.97 -17.69
N ALA A 798 4.37 4.69 -18.03
CA ALA A 798 5.66 4.02 -18.08
C ALA A 798 6.33 4.07 -19.47
N VAL A 799 5.53 4.17 -20.54
CA VAL A 799 6.03 4.11 -21.93
C VAL A 799 5.83 5.43 -22.66
N VAL A 800 4.58 5.92 -22.71
CA VAL A 800 4.23 7.08 -23.56
C VAL A 800 4.84 8.37 -23.02
N ILE A 801 4.57 8.73 -21.76
CA ILE A 801 5.07 9.98 -21.18
C ILE A 801 6.61 10.03 -21.14
N PRO A 802 7.34 9.00 -20.64
CA PRO A 802 8.81 9.01 -20.63
C PRO A 802 9.43 9.06 -22.02
N GLY A 803 8.86 8.32 -22.98
CA GLY A 803 9.32 8.33 -24.36
C GLY A 803 9.12 9.68 -25.07
N LEU A 804 7.97 10.33 -24.86
CA LEU A 804 7.71 11.68 -25.39
C LEU A 804 8.57 12.75 -24.69
N HIS A 805 8.81 12.60 -23.39
CA HIS A 805 9.71 13.49 -22.63
C HIS A 805 11.13 13.47 -23.20
N LYS A 806 11.67 12.28 -23.51
CA LYS A 806 12.97 12.13 -24.17
C LYS A 806 13.04 12.91 -25.49
N GLU A 807 12.00 12.80 -26.32
CA GLU A 807 11.90 13.53 -27.61
C GLU A 807 11.78 15.06 -27.43
N LEU A 808 11.02 15.50 -26.42
CA LEU A 808 10.88 16.91 -26.06
C LEU A 808 12.23 17.50 -25.63
N VAL A 809 12.96 16.81 -24.76
CA VAL A 809 14.26 17.26 -24.26
C VAL A 809 15.30 17.30 -25.38
N GLU A 810 15.31 16.30 -26.28
CA GLU A 810 16.16 16.30 -27.48
C GLU A 810 15.87 17.53 -28.36
N ALA A 811 14.59 17.79 -28.67
CA ALA A 811 14.17 18.93 -29.48
C ALA A 811 14.55 20.28 -28.84
N TYR A 812 14.35 20.40 -27.52
CA TYR A 812 14.76 21.58 -26.76
C TYR A 812 16.28 21.80 -26.81
N LYS A 813 17.08 20.74 -26.63
CA LYS A 813 18.55 20.83 -26.66
C LYS A 813 19.08 21.31 -28.01
N VAL A 814 18.46 20.90 -29.12
CA VAL A 814 18.83 21.34 -30.47
C VAL A 814 18.14 22.64 -30.91
N LYS A 815 17.36 23.27 -30.01
CA LYS A 815 16.61 24.52 -30.25
C LYS A 815 15.61 24.44 -31.41
N ASP A 816 14.98 23.28 -31.61
CA ASP A 816 13.93 23.10 -32.63
C ASP A 816 12.56 23.47 -32.04
N LEU A 817 12.13 24.71 -32.28
CA LEU A 817 10.87 25.25 -31.74
C LEU A 817 9.64 24.42 -32.15
N ALA A 818 9.59 23.94 -33.39
CA ALA A 818 8.44 23.19 -33.91
C ALA A 818 8.32 21.82 -33.24
N ARG A 819 9.46 21.11 -33.08
CA ARG A 819 9.48 19.83 -32.37
C ARG A 819 9.25 20.01 -30.86
N THR A 820 9.85 21.02 -30.23
CA THR A 820 9.63 21.29 -28.79
C THR A 820 8.14 21.53 -28.51
N ARG A 821 7.47 22.37 -29.31
CA ARG A 821 6.03 22.60 -29.16
C ARG A 821 5.21 21.34 -29.40
N SER A 822 5.52 20.58 -30.45
CA SER A 822 4.75 19.39 -30.83
C SER A 822 4.86 18.29 -29.77
N TRP A 823 6.08 17.96 -29.31
CA TRP A 823 6.28 16.95 -28.27
C TRP A 823 5.72 17.39 -26.93
N GLY A 824 5.85 18.67 -26.58
CA GLY A 824 5.23 19.24 -25.38
C GLY A 824 3.70 19.08 -25.39
N ASN A 825 3.05 19.44 -26.50
CA ASN A 825 1.60 19.28 -26.64
C ASN A 825 1.15 17.81 -26.55
N LEU A 826 1.92 16.88 -27.11
CA LEU A 826 1.60 15.45 -27.04
C LEU A 826 1.70 14.88 -25.63
N ILE A 827 2.65 15.35 -24.82
CA ILE A 827 2.70 15.00 -23.40
C ILE A 827 1.44 15.51 -22.68
N LEU A 828 1.05 16.76 -22.94
CA LEU A 828 -0.14 17.34 -22.34
C LEU A 828 -1.43 16.61 -22.77
N GLU A 829 -1.51 16.19 -24.03
CA GLU A 829 -2.59 15.32 -24.52
C GLU A 829 -2.58 13.96 -23.84
N SER A 830 -1.42 13.30 -23.71
CA SER A 830 -1.34 11.99 -23.07
C SER A 830 -1.73 12.06 -21.59
N ILE A 831 -1.40 13.14 -20.89
CA ILE A 831 -1.83 13.35 -19.49
C ILE A 831 -3.36 13.48 -19.38
N LYS A 832 -4.01 14.19 -20.31
CA LYS A 832 -5.48 14.29 -20.35
C LYS A 832 -6.13 12.94 -20.64
N ASP A 833 -5.55 12.16 -21.54
CA ASP A 833 -6.02 10.82 -21.86
C ASP A 833 -5.83 9.86 -20.67
N THR A 834 -4.71 9.98 -19.94
CA THR A 834 -4.50 9.27 -18.67
C THR A 834 -5.58 9.63 -17.65
N ASP A 835 -5.88 10.91 -17.43
CA ASP A 835 -6.95 11.35 -16.53
C ASP A 835 -8.33 10.77 -16.92
N ARG A 836 -8.60 10.67 -18.24
CA ARG A 836 -9.85 10.12 -18.78
C ARG A 836 -10.00 8.62 -18.50
N ILE A 837 -8.98 7.79 -18.74
CA ILE A 837 -9.10 6.35 -18.44
C ILE A 837 -9.25 6.11 -16.93
N LEU A 838 -8.53 6.87 -16.11
CA LEU A 838 -8.62 6.81 -14.64
C LEU A 838 -10.03 7.20 -14.14
N ALA A 839 -10.73 8.09 -14.84
CA ALA A 839 -12.09 8.50 -14.47
C ALA A 839 -13.13 7.38 -14.60
N THR A 840 -12.79 6.28 -15.29
CA THR A 840 -13.75 5.22 -15.63
C THR A 840 -13.89 4.15 -14.53
N HIS A 841 -13.20 4.29 -13.40
CA HIS A 841 -13.29 3.37 -12.26
C HIS A 841 -13.02 4.07 -10.92
N THR A 842 -13.87 3.83 -9.92
CA THR A 842 -13.85 4.48 -8.59
C THR A 842 -12.50 4.44 -7.86
N HIS A 843 -11.75 3.34 -7.92
CA HIS A 843 -10.45 3.19 -7.26
C HIS A 843 -9.33 4.05 -7.87
N PHE A 844 -9.59 4.67 -9.02
CA PHE A 844 -8.68 5.56 -9.73
C PHE A 844 -9.17 7.02 -9.76
N MET A 845 -10.03 7.40 -8.82
CA MET A 845 -10.65 8.73 -8.78
C MET A 845 -10.34 9.47 -7.48
N LEU A 846 -10.09 10.77 -7.56
CA LEU A 846 -9.88 11.64 -6.39
C LEU A 846 -11.18 11.90 -5.60
N GLY A 847 -12.32 11.95 -6.30
CA GLY A 847 -13.61 12.30 -5.70
C GLY A 847 -14.00 11.43 -4.50
N PRO A 848 -13.93 10.09 -4.59
CA PRO A 848 -14.19 9.21 -3.45
C PRO A 848 -13.32 9.50 -2.22
N TRP A 849 -12.03 9.79 -2.39
CA TRP A 849 -11.11 10.12 -1.29
C TRP A 849 -11.47 11.44 -0.60
N ILE A 850 -11.74 12.49 -1.38
CA ILE A 850 -12.14 13.80 -0.86
C ILE A 850 -13.53 13.71 -0.21
N ASN A 851 -14.45 12.96 -0.81
CA ASN A 851 -15.79 12.75 -0.27
C ASN A 851 -15.75 12.03 1.08
N ALA A 852 -14.94 10.97 1.21
CA ALA A 852 -14.74 10.26 2.47
C ALA A 852 -14.21 11.22 3.55
N ALA A 853 -13.16 12.00 3.26
CA ALA A 853 -12.60 12.97 4.20
C ALA A 853 -13.62 14.03 4.65
N ARG A 854 -14.46 14.53 3.75
CA ARG A 854 -15.49 15.52 4.10
C ARG A 854 -16.66 14.92 4.87
N ILE A 855 -17.11 13.70 4.54
CA ILE A 855 -18.21 13.02 5.24
C ILE A 855 -17.79 12.59 6.65
N SER A 856 -16.51 12.25 6.83
CA SER A 856 -15.90 12.02 8.14
C SER A 856 -16.15 13.16 9.15
N ALA A 857 -16.28 14.42 8.69
CA ALA A 857 -16.67 15.55 9.55
C ALA A 857 -18.16 15.55 9.97
N LYS A 858 -19.06 14.92 9.20
CA LYS A 858 -20.49 14.79 9.53
C LYS A 858 -20.74 13.70 10.57
N ILE A 859 -19.96 12.60 10.56
CA ILE A 859 -20.04 11.53 11.56
C ILE A 859 -19.88 12.12 12.98
N VAL A 860 -18.91 13.03 13.11
CA VAL A 860 -18.65 13.83 14.32
C VAL A 860 -19.87 14.65 14.81
N GLN A 861 -20.77 15.07 13.93
CA GLN A 861 -21.98 15.81 14.34
C GLN A 861 -23.05 14.92 14.98
N SER A 862 -23.16 13.67 14.52
CA SER A 862 -24.20 12.75 14.99
C SER A 862 -23.96 12.27 16.42
N THR A 863 -22.69 12.17 16.83
CA THR A 863 -22.24 11.80 18.18
C THR A 863 -22.24 13.00 19.14
N SER A 864 -21.97 14.21 18.64
CA SER A 864 -22.00 15.45 19.44
C SER A 864 -23.40 16.02 19.72
N ALA A 865 -24.50 15.42 19.26
CA ALA A 865 -25.86 15.84 19.65
C ALA A 865 -26.09 15.76 21.18
N THR A 866 -25.24 15.04 21.90
CA THR A 866 -25.20 14.92 23.36
C THR A 866 -24.39 16.03 24.07
N LEU A 867 -23.64 16.86 23.33
CA LEU A 867 -22.80 17.94 23.84
C LEU A 867 -23.25 19.27 23.22
N ASN A 868 -23.69 20.24 24.04
CA ASN A 868 -24.14 21.57 23.61
C ASN A 868 -22.99 22.46 23.06
N THR A 869 -22.25 22.00 22.05
CA THR A 869 -21.17 22.75 21.39
C THR A 869 -21.56 23.11 19.96
N THR A 870 -21.48 24.40 19.64
CA THR A 870 -21.76 24.91 18.29
C THR A 870 -20.57 24.60 17.38
N ILE A 871 -20.65 23.52 16.59
CA ILE A 871 -19.57 23.09 15.68
C ILE A 871 -19.64 23.87 14.36
N ASN A 872 -18.55 24.54 13.95
CA ASN A 872 -18.37 24.98 12.57
C ASN A 872 -17.99 23.77 11.70
N ALA A 873 -19.00 23.01 11.30
CA ALA A 873 -18.82 21.75 10.57
C ALA A 873 -18.20 21.91 9.18
N ALA A 874 -18.50 23.03 8.51
CA ALA A 874 -17.90 23.35 7.23
C ALA A 874 -16.39 23.53 7.37
N GLY A 875 -15.94 24.26 8.41
CA GLY A 875 -14.51 24.46 8.68
C GLY A 875 -13.76 23.15 8.98
N TYR A 876 -14.39 22.19 9.67
CA TYR A 876 -13.74 20.90 9.95
C TYR A 876 -13.69 19.97 8.71
N ALA A 877 -14.75 19.95 7.89
CA ALA A 877 -14.72 19.24 6.62
C ALA A 877 -13.62 19.79 5.68
N ASP A 878 -13.42 21.10 5.67
CA ASP A 878 -12.36 21.76 4.89
C ASP A 878 -10.95 21.41 5.44
N TYR A 879 -10.79 21.26 6.76
CA TYR A 879 -9.55 20.77 7.37
C TYR A 879 -9.23 19.32 6.94
N LEU A 880 -10.20 18.41 7.01
CA LEU A 880 -10.01 17.02 6.61
C LEU A 880 -9.71 16.90 5.12
N GLU A 881 -10.39 17.67 4.28
CA GLU A 881 -10.07 17.76 2.85
C GLU A 881 -8.65 18.28 2.62
N HIS A 882 -8.22 19.33 3.34
CA HIS A 882 -6.86 19.84 3.23
C HIS A 882 -5.84 18.75 3.59
N SER A 883 -6.05 18.03 4.70
CA SER A 883 -5.19 16.91 5.10
C SER A 883 -5.16 15.80 4.03
N ALA A 884 -6.31 15.47 3.45
CA ALA A 884 -6.45 14.48 2.38
C ALA A 884 -5.71 14.87 1.09
N ARG A 885 -5.75 16.15 0.71
CA ARG A 885 -5.03 16.72 -0.44
C ARG A 885 -3.53 16.80 -0.18
N ASN A 886 -3.15 17.30 1.00
CA ASN A 886 -1.76 17.51 1.37
C ASN A 886 -1.00 16.18 1.42
N GLN A 887 -1.58 15.14 2.04
CA GLN A 887 -0.94 13.83 2.17
C GLN A 887 -0.52 13.25 0.82
N ILE A 888 -1.39 13.31 -0.19
CA ILE A 888 -1.14 12.76 -1.53
C ILE A 888 -0.35 13.71 -2.46
N THR A 889 0.16 14.82 -1.94
CA THR A 889 0.95 15.79 -2.69
C THR A 889 2.17 16.24 -1.89
N TRP A 890 2.11 17.35 -1.15
CA TRP A 890 3.22 17.93 -0.41
C TRP A 890 3.66 17.15 0.84
N TRP A 891 2.77 16.30 1.35
CA TRP A 891 2.89 15.49 2.54
C TRP A 891 3.01 16.30 3.85
N GLY A 892 3.92 17.27 3.96
CA GLY A 892 4.14 18.09 5.15
C GLY A 892 3.58 19.52 5.07
N PRO A 893 3.81 20.36 6.10
CA PRO A 893 3.17 21.67 6.25
C PRO A 893 3.68 22.75 5.28
N THR A 894 4.87 22.58 4.69
CA THR A 894 5.57 23.61 3.90
C THR A 894 6.02 23.11 2.53
N GLY A 895 5.44 22.03 2.02
CA GLY A 895 5.93 21.37 0.80
C GLY A 895 7.24 20.64 1.07
N GLN A 896 7.16 19.60 1.90
CA GLN A 896 8.30 18.99 2.55
C GLN A 896 9.24 18.33 1.52
N GLN A 897 10.44 18.88 1.36
CA GLN A 897 11.41 18.35 0.41
C GLN A 897 11.78 16.91 0.78
N GLY A 898 11.69 16.01 -0.20
CA GLY A 898 11.99 14.58 -0.03
C GLY A 898 10.79 13.73 0.37
N LEU A 899 9.70 14.36 0.81
CA LEU A 899 8.38 13.71 0.99
C LEU A 899 7.33 14.25 0.01
N ASP A 900 7.68 15.27 -0.77
CA ASP A 900 6.86 15.75 -1.88
C ASP A 900 6.62 14.63 -2.90
N ASP A 901 5.34 14.48 -3.25
CA ASP A 901 4.79 13.40 -4.07
C ASP A 901 5.01 11.98 -3.49
N TYR A 902 5.43 11.81 -2.22
CA TYR A 902 5.66 10.49 -1.62
C TYR A 902 4.41 9.59 -1.69
N ALA A 903 3.24 10.14 -1.39
CA ALA A 903 1.98 9.41 -1.46
C ALA A 903 1.12 9.84 -2.64
N SER A 904 1.75 10.34 -3.72
CA SER A 904 1.06 10.68 -4.96
C SER A 904 0.19 9.53 -5.45
N LYS A 905 -0.90 9.90 -6.13
CA LYS A 905 -1.84 8.97 -6.72
C LYS A 905 -2.06 9.30 -8.19
N GLU A 906 -2.04 8.30 -9.05
CA GLU A 906 -2.51 8.41 -10.42
C GLU A 906 -4.05 8.33 -10.42
N TRP A 907 -4.69 9.38 -9.89
CA TRP A 907 -6.14 9.50 -9.79
C TRP A 907 -6.70 10.59 -10.70
N SER A 908 -7.81 10.29 -11.38
CA SER A 908 -8.58 11.29 -12.12
C SER A 908 -8.99 12.44 -11.20
N GLY A 909 -8.87 13.67 -11.68
CA GLY A 909 -9.03 14.88 -10.88
C GLY A 909 -7.72 15.35 -10.25
N LEU A 910 -6.89 14.45 -9.68
CA LEU A 910 -5.53 14.80 -9.24
C LEU A 910 -4.61 14.98 -10.46
N VAL A 911 -4.68 14.05 -11.43
CA VAL A 911 -3.91 14.13 -12.68
C VAL A 911 -4.20 15.42 -13.43
N LYS A 912 -5.47 15.72 -13.70
CA LYS A 912 -5.88 16.96 -14.37
C LYS A 912 -5.71 18.22 -13.51
N GLY A 913 -5.93 18.14 -12.21
CA GLY A 913 -5.97 19.31 -11.32
C GLY A 913 -4.60 19.75 -10.78
N TYR A 914 -3.67 18.80 -10.61
CA TYR A 914 -2.38 19.02 -9.95
C TYR A 914 -1.18 18.70 -10.84
N PHE A 915 -1.14 17.52 -11.49
CA PHE A 915 0.00 17.14 -12.34
C PHE A 915 0.01 17.86 -13.69
N TYR A 916 -1.14 17.96 -14.37
CA TYR A 916 -1.23 18.63 -15.67
C TYR A 916 -0.72 20.08 -15.65
N PRO A 917 -1.12 20.94 -14.68
CA PRO A 917 -0.59 22.31 -14.61
C PRO A 917 0.94 22.38 -14.45
N ARG A 918 1.54 21.47 -13.67
CA ARG A 918 3.00 21.39 -13.49
C ARG A 918 3.70 21.10 -14.83
N TRP A 919 3.18 20.14 -15.59
CA TRP A 919 3.67 19.80 -16.93
C TRP A 919 3.44 20.91 -17.95
N GLN A 920 2.28 21.58 -17.90
CA GLN A 920 1.97 22.71 -18.78
C GLN A 920 2.97 23.84 -18.60
N ILE A 921 3.22 24.26 -17.35
CA ILE A 921 4.20 25.30 -17.04
C ILE A 921 5.60 24.91 -17.54
N PHE A 922 6.02 23.66 -17.33
CA PHE A 922 7.31 23.18 -17.83
C PHE A 922 7.41 23.27 -19.35
N VAL A 923 6.41 22.77 -20.08
CA VAL A 923 6.36 22.80 -21.56
C VAL A 923 6.37 24.24 -22.07
N ASP A 924 5.54 25.12 -21.51
CA ASP A 924 5.45 26.53 -21.95
C ASP A 924 6.77 27.27 -21.74
N ARG A 925 7.45 27.00 -20.62
CA ARG A 925 8.77 27.57 -20.32
C ARG A 925 9.84 27.06 -21.28
N LEU A 926 9.83 25.78 -21.67
CA LEU A 926 10.74 25.25 -22.69
C LEU A 926 10.48 25.87 -24.07
N VAL A 927 9.21 25.98 -24.48
CA VAL A 927 8.83 26.60 -25.76
C VAL A 927 9.25 28.07 -25.81
N THR A 928 9.02 28.81 -24.72
CA THR A 928 9.42 30.21 -24.59
C THR A 928 10.93 30.37 -24.64
N ALA A 929 11.67 29.53 -23.90
CA ALA A 929 13.13 29.54 -23.90
C ALA A 929 13.71 29.33 -25.31
N VAL A 930 13.19 28.35 -26.06
CA VAL A 930 13.63 28.10 -27.46
C VAL A 930 13.26 29.26 -28.37
N LYS A 931 12.04 29.80 -28.25
CA LYS A 931 11.55 30.93 -29.06
C LYS A 931 12.40 32.18 -28.86
N ASP A 932 12.77 32.49 -27.63
CA ASP A 932 13.48 33.71 -27.26
C ASP A 932 15.01 33.53 -27.30
N GLY A 933 15.50 32.31 -27.60
CA GLY A 933 16.92 32.00 -27.72
C GLY A 933 17.66 31.84 -26.38
N HIS A 934 16.93 31.69 -25.27
CA HIS A 934 17.46 31.54 -23.92
C HIS A 934 17.39 30.08 -23.43
N THR A 935 18.00 29.79 -22.28
CA THR A 935 17.83 28.52 -21.57
C THR A 935 16.70 28.62 -20.55
N LEU A 936 16.11 27.49 -20.18
CA LEU A 936 15.12 27.40 -19.10
C LEU A 936 15.64 28.06 -17.82
N ASP A 937 14.93 29.09 -17.35
CA ASP A 937 15.09 29.60 -15.99
C ASP A 937 14.41 28.63 -15.01
N TYR A 938 15.20 27.72 -14.46
CA TYR A 938 14.73 26.70 -13.52
C TYR A 938 14.15 27.30 -12.23
N LYS A 939 14.70 28.42 -11.75
CA LYS A 939 14.23 29.02 -10.50
C LYS A 939 12.84 29.62 -10.68
N ALA A 940 12.63 30.35 -11.77
CA ALA A 940 11.32 30.90 -12.12
C ALA A 940 10.30 29.78 -12.40
N TYR A 941 10.70 28.75 -13.14
CA TYR A 941 9.87 27.57 -13.39
C TYR A 941 9.40 26.90 -12.09
N LEU A 942 10.32 26.59 -11.17
CA LEU A 942 9.98 25.93 -9.91
C LEU A 942 9.10 26.83 -9.02
N ALA A 943 9.33 28.14 -9.02
CA ALA A 943 8.50 29.08 -8.27
C ALA A 943 7.04 29.12 -8.78
N ASP A 944 6.84 29.16 -10.10
CA ASP A 944 5.51 29.10 -10.70
C ASP A 944 4.81 27.75 -10.43
N SER A 945 5.57 26.65 -10.57
CA SER A 945 5.09 25.30 -10.28
C SER A 945 4.65 25.17 -8.81
N LEU A 946 5.45 25.67 -7.87
CA LEU A 946 5.11 25.62 -6.45
C LEU A 946 3.86 26.44 -6.13
N LYS A 947 3.67 27.59 -6.80
CA LYS A 947 2.48 28.43 -6.62
C LYS A 947 1.20 27.67 -6.99
N VAL A 948 1.17 27.01 -8.16
CA VAL A 948 -0.03 26.27 -8.57
C VAL A 948 -0.31 25.05 -7.69
N GLN A 949 0.74 24.42 -7.15
CA GLN A 949 0.60 23.33 -6.18
C GLN A 949 0.01 23.84 -4.85
N ALA A 950 0.56 24.92 -4.31
CA ALA A 950 0.07 25.57 -3.08
C ALA A 950 -1.39 25.98 -3.22
N ASP A 951 -1.74 26.55 -4.37
CA ASP A 951 -3.11 26.97 -4.65
C ASP A 951 -4.05 25.76 -4.72
N TRP A 952 -3.65 24.65 -5.37
CA TRP A 952 -4.48 23.44 -5.45
C TRP A 952 -4.76 22.80 -4.08
N ILE A 953 -3.77 22.74 -3.19
CA ILE A 953 -3.91 22.17 -1.85
C ILE A 953 -4.86 23.00 -0.96
N ARG A 954 -4.96 24.31 -1.21
CA ARG A 954 -5.83 25.24 -0.48
C ARG A 954 -7.26 25.31 -1.02
N ARG A 955 -7.56 24.68 -2.16
CA ARG A 955 -8.91 24.66 -2.72
C ARG A 955 -9.84 23.80 -1.87
N GLN A 956 -11.12 24.10 -1.97
CA GLN A 956 -12.19 23.40 -1.27
C GLN A 956 -13.14 22.78 -2.28
N THR A 957 -13.64 21.59 -1.96
CA THR A 957 -14.61 20.86 -2.78
C THR A 957 -15.99 20.93 -2.13
N CYS A 958 -17.04 21.06 -2.92
CA CYS A 958 -18.39 20.87 -2.41
C CYS A 958 -18.80 19.40 -2.48
N LEU A 959 -19.62 18.96 -1.51
CA LEU A 959 -20.17 17.60 -1.50
C LEU A 959 -21.21 17.46 -2.63
N GLY A 960 -20.79 16.89 -3.76
CA GLY A 960 -21.57 16.90 -5.00
C GLY A 960 -22.77 15.94 -5.06
N ASN A 961 -23.20 15.28 -3.97
CA ASN A 961 -24.19 14.19 -4.08
C ASN A 961 -25.11 13.93 -2.87
N ASP A 962 -25.32 14.87 -1.94
CA ASP A 962 -26.33 14.67 -0.87
C ASP A 962 -27.78 14.97 -1.30
N GLY A 963 -28.03 15.12 -2.61
CA GLY A 963 -29.34 15.50 -3.13
C GLY A 963 -29.73 16.95 -2.85
N SER A 964 -28.90 17.73 -2.14
CA SER A 964 -29.13 19.16 -1.90
C SER A 964 -28.26 20.01 -2.83
N SER A 965 -28.55 19.97 -4.13
CA SER A 965 -27.85 20.77 -5.16
C SER A 965 -28.10 22.29 -5.06
N ASN A 966 -28.55 22.79 -3.91
CA ASN A 966 -29.04 24.15 -3.72
C ASN A 966 -28.60 24.75 -2.38
N THR A 967 -27.37 24.47 -1.94
CA THR A 967 -26.76 25.21 -0.83
C THR A 967 -25.85 26.31 -1.38
N THR A 968 -25.92 27.50 -0.79
CA THR A 968 -24.99 28.61 -1.03
C THR A 968 -23.51 28.25 -0.78
N ASP A 969 -23.25 27.11 -0.12
CA ASP A 969 -21.92 26.55 0.19
C ASP A 969 -21.14 26.08 -1.07
N CYS A 970 -21.82 25.78 -2.17
CA CYS A 970 -21.17 25.29 -3.40
C CYS A 970 -20.62 26.41 -4.31
N GLN A 971 -20.91 27.69 -4.02
CA GLN A 971 -20.44 28.78 -4.87
C GLN A 971 -18.91 28.94 -4.79
N GLY A 972 -18.22 28.74 -5.92
CA GLY A 972 -16.77 28.91 -6.02
C GLY A 972 -15.93 27.71 -5.54
N LYS A 973 -16.57 26.60 -5.15
CA LYS A 973 -15.89 25.33 -4.78
C LYS A 973 -15.77 24.38 -5.98
N GLU A 974 -14.76 23.52 -5.95
CA GLU A 974 -14.57 22.47 -6.96
C GLU A 974 -15.57 21.32 -6.76
N THR A 975 -15.82 20.55 -7.82
CA THR A 975 -16.57 19.29 -7.76
C THR A 975 -15.73 18.17 -8.37
N PHE A 976 -15.62 17.05 -7.68
CA PHE A 976 -15.07 15.81 -8.23
C PHE A 976 -16.17 14.75 -8.32
N PRO A 977 -16.30 14.03 -9.45
CA PRO A 977 -17.20 12.88 -9.53
C PRO A 977 -16.81 11.82 -8.50
N VAL A 978 -17.80 11.26 -7.81
CA VAL A 978 -17.62 10.10 -6.90
C VAL A 978 -17.98 8.78 -7.58
N GLU A 979 -18.65 8.85 -8.73
CA GLU A 979 -19.00 7.72 -9.58
C GLU A 979 -18.21 7.74 -10.88
N PRO A 980 -17.93 6.56 -11.48
CA PRO A 980 -17.20 6.46 -12.74
C PRO A 980 -17.82 7.28 -13.87
N VAL A 981 -16.96 7.86 -14.70
CA VAL A 981 -17.32 8.64 -15.88
C VAL A 981 -16.89 7.88 -17.14
N GLU A 982 -17.80 7.79 -18.11
CA GLU A 982 -17.64 7.01 -19.36
C GLU A 982 -17.51 5.48 -19.15
N ASP A 983 -17.57 4.76 -20.27
CA ASP A 983 -17.39 3.30 -20.31
C ASP A 983 -15.89 2.97 -20.40
N THR A 984 -15.38 2.21 -19.42
CA THR A 984 -13.97 1.84 -19.33
C THR A 984 -13.45 1.15 -20.59
N THR A 985 -14.22 0.22 -21.14
CA THR A 985 -13.82 -0.57 -22.30
C THR A 985 -13.75 0.28 -23.55
N LEU A 986 -14.75 1.14 -23.79
CA LEU A 986 -14.75 2.06 -24.94
C LEU A 986 -13.60 3.06 -24.85
N VAL A 987 -13.32 3.62 -23.68
CA VAL A 987 -12.18 4.53 -23.48
C VAL A 987 -10.85 3.80 -23.70
N ALA A 988 -10.66 2.59 -23.15
CA ALA A 988 -9.44 1.83 -23.37
C ALA A 988 -9.21 1.48 -24.85
N GLN A 989 -10.28 1.14 -25.57
CA GLN A 989 -10.23 0.88 -27.00
C GLN A 989 -9.90 2.13 -27.82
N ASP A 990 -10.46 3.29 -27.48
CA ASP A 990 -10.14 4.58 -28.11
C ASP A 990 -8.66 4.97 -27.87
N LEU A 991 -8.18 4.81 -26.63
CA LEU A 991 -6.78 5.05 -26.31
C LEU A 991 -5.84 4.06 -26.99
N TRP A 992 -6.25 2.80 -27.16
CA TRP A 992 -5.51 1.85 -27.98
C TRP A 992 -5.43 2.33 -29.42
N ASP A 993 -6.55 2.69 -30.06
CA ASP A 993 -6.59 3.16 -31.45
C ASP A 993 -5.71 4.40 -31.67
N ARG A 994 -5.65 5.29 -30.67
CA ARG A 994 -4.80 6.50 -30.68
C ARG A 994 -3.32 6.19 -30.43
N TRP A 995 -2.98 5.48 -29.36
CA TRP A 995 -1.62 5.43 -28.83
C TRP A 995 -0.81 4.18 -29.20
N ASN A 996 -1.43 3.10 -29.70
CA ASN A 996 -0.73 1.81 -29.87
C ASN A 996 0.56 1.89 -30.69
N LYS A 997 0.57 2.63 -31.82
CA LYS A 997 1.75 2.75 -32.71
C LYS A 997 2.85 3.58 -32.05
N VAL A 998 2.45 4.63 -31.32
CA VAL A 998 3.37 5.50 -30.58
C VAL A 998 4.00 4.72 -29.43
N ALA A 999 3.19 4.04 -28.62
CA ALA A 999 3.64 3.20 -27.52
C ALA A 999 4.60 2.11 -28.01
N ALA A 1000 4.28 1.40 -29.09
CA ALA A 1000 5.16 0.37 -29.66
C ALA A 1000 6.51 0.94 -30.12
N ARG A 1001 6.52 2.12 -30.78
CA ARG A 1001 7.76 2.79 -31.19
C ARG A 1001 8.61 3.20 -29.97
N LEU A 1002 7.99 3.83 -28.98
CA LEU A 1002 8.67 4.33 -27.79
C LEU A 1002 9.21 3.18 -26.93
N ALA A 1003 8.43 2.10 -26.77
CA ALA A 1003 8.85 0.90 -26.06
C ALA A 1003 10.07 0.24 -26.74
N ALA A 1004 10.05 0.08 -28.07
CA ALA A 1004 11.20 -0.47 -28.80
C ALA A 1004 12.46 0.39 -28.65
N ALA A 1005 12.31 1.70 -28.52
CA ALA A 1005 13.43 2.63 -28.29
C ALA A 1005 13.89 2.69 -26.82
N ALA A 1006 13.06 2.27 -25.87
CA ALA A 1006 13.42 2.15 -24.46
C ALA A 1006 14.09 0.80 -24.14
N ASP A 1007 13.72 -0.26 -24.87
CA ASP A 1007 14.33 -1.58 -24.76
C ASP A 1007 15.76 -1.65 -25.34
N GLN A 1008 16.09 -0.74 -26.28
CA GLN A 1008 17.43 -0.55 -26.84
C GLN A 1008 18.30 0.33 -25.94
#